data_AF-A0A1Z4LVF3-F1
#
_entry.id   AF-A0A1Z4LVF3-F1
#
_cell.length_a   1.000
_cell.length_b   1.000
_cell.length_c   1.000
_cell.angle_alpha   90.00
_cell.angle_beta   90.00
_cell.angle_gamma   90.00
#
_symmetry.space_group_name_H-M   'P 1'
#
loop_
_entity.id
_entity.type
_entity.pdbx_description
1 polymer ?
#
loop_
_entity_poly.entity_id
_entity_poly.type
_entity_poly.pdbx_seq_one_letter_code
_entity_poly.pdbx_strand_id
1 'polypeptide(L)'
;MTDIKNFRRLNAPIGGVTPALTSFLEHLYHSYRPLNEGTVAQNIPELAKANPDWFGICAVDVDGKVFDIGHTIQDFSIQSISKPFVYGLALEDWGKDYVLERIGVEPTGEPFNSIMEPEEIFRRHYNPMVNAGAIVTTSLIKGADATQRYNRLLEMFRRYIGRNVSIDLGVCNSKQTYDHLNRAIAYMMLNFGLIEGNIDDILNLYFQQCSLTINCHDLAVMAATLANGGFNPMTREQAIEKKYVKNILSVMYTCGLYEFSGQWAYKVGLPAKSGLSGAIIGVVPNQMGIAVFSPPLDERKKSWKGVKVFEKLSEEFKLHIFTTDNEEISSSQQQKVYFTNSSTPKTPIQSNGKNQLNLPSKPLIEFLQELHCKYLPLTDGKVYVSEPGLVDINPDWFAICIVTVDGEVYCVGDCDESFLIQSISKVFAYGLALEDKGRDYVLTKVDVEPTGDAYNSIIKVESKSKRPYNSMVNTGAIATTSLIEGAGPGHKLNRILEMYRRYIGHRVFVDTPILVSEQNNGDRNWAISYLLRNFGMISGDISQTLSLYLQQCSVIINCKDLALMGATLANNGINPSTKERAIKSKYIKDLLSVMYTCGMYDFAGEWLYKVGFPAKSGVGGGIIGVVPNQMGIAVFSPPLDFRGNSVRGIKVCEELSKYLGLHIFAD
;
A
#
# COMPACT_ATOMS: atom_id res chain seq x y z
N MET A 1 27.88 -2.14 30.30
CA MET A 1 28.46 -1.67 29.02
C MET A 1 28.62 -2.89 28.16
N THR A 2 27.61 -3.15 27.35
CA THR A 2 27.45 -4.26 26.40
C THR A 2 26.15 -3.93 25.66
N ASP A 3 26.15 -2.84 24.90
CA ASP A 3 26.41 -2.81 23.45
C ASP A 3 25.31 -3.58 22.68
N ILE A 4 24.13 -2.97 22.67
CA ILE A 4 23.00 -3.26 21.77
C ILE A 4 23.46 -2.80 20.38
N LYS A 5 24.05 -3.70 19.60
CA LYS A 5 24.39 -3.44 18.20
C LYS A 5 23.84 -4.55 17.32
N ASN A 6 23.22 -4.09 16.24
CA ASN A 6 22.81 -4.81 15.03
C ASN A 6 21.36 -5.31 15.00
N PHE A 7 20.42 -4.37 15.04
CA PHE A 7 19.17 -4.51 14.29
C PHE A 7 19.53 -4.46 12.79
N ARG A 8 19.36 -5.58 12.08
CA ARG A 8 19.55 -5.62 10.62
C ARG A 8 18.49 -4.72 9.98
N ARG A 9 18.98 -3.58 9.49
CA ARG A 9 18.30 -2.72 8.52
C ARG A 9 17.76 -3.58 7.39
N LEU A 10 16.51 -3.36 7.00
CA LEU A 10 15.90 -3.83 5.75
C LEU A 10 16.53 -3.16 4.50
N ASN A 11 17.83 -2.86 4.54
CA ASN A 11 18.64 -2.37 3.44
C ASN A 11 20.10 -2.61 3.83
N ALA A 12 20.66 -3.75 3.40
CA ALA A 12 22.10 -3.82 3.24
C ALA A 12 22.44 -2.88 2.06
N PRO A 13 23.39 -1.94 2.20
CA PRO A 13 23.96 -1.31 1.03
C PRO A 13 24.71 -2.42 0.30
N ILE A 14 24.14 -2.94 -0.78
CA ILE A 14 24.89 -3.76 -1.72
C ILE A 14 25.85 -2.80 -2.43
N GLY A 15 26.96 -2.49 -1.76
CA GLY A 15 28.19 -2.09 -2.42
C GLY A 15 28.59 -3.24 -3.33
N GLY A 16 28.22 -3.16 -4.60
CA GLY A 16 28.46 -4.22 -5.57
C GLY A 16 27.58 -4.22 -6.84
N VAL A 17 26.62 -3.30 -6.97
CA VAL A 17 25.67 -3.30 -8.11
C VAL A 17 26.29 -2.79 -9.44
N THR A 18 27.55 -2.37 -9.42
CA THR A 18 28.15 -1.52 -10.46
C THR A 18 28.17 -2.11 -11.89
N PRO A 19 28.55 -3.39 -12.11
CA PRO A 19 28.52 -3.98 -13.45
C PRO A 19 27.20 -4.70 -13.76
N ALA A 20 26.58 -5.31 -12.75
CA ALA A 20 25.41 -6.16 -12.94
C ALA A 20 24.17 -5.36 -13.36
N LEU A 21 23.91 -4.19 -12.76
CA LEU A 21 22.76 -3.37 -13.13
C LEU A 21 22.92 -2.78 -14.53
N THR A 22 24.08 -2.23 -14.88
CA THR A 22 24.32 -1.71 -16.24
C THR A 22 24.08 -2.77 -17.31
N SER A 23 24.71 -3.95 -17.18
CA SER A 23 24.52 -5.04 -18.14
C SER A 23 23.09 -5.56 -18.17
N PHE A 24 22.37 -5.53 -17.04
CA PHE A 24 20.96 -5.89 -17.02
C PHE A 24 20.08 -4.85 -17.71
N LEU A 25 20.33 -3.54 -17.50
CA LEU A 25 19.61 -2.48 -18.23
C LEU A 25 19.86 -2.57 -19.73
N GLU A 26 21.10 -2.87 -20.16
CA GLU A 26 21.44 -3.18 -21.55
C GLU A 26 20.64 -4.36 -22.10
N HIS A 27 20.58 -5.47 -21.35
CA HIS A 27 19.78 -6.62 -21.72
C HIS A 27 18.30 -6.25 -21.90
N LEU A 28 17.69 -5.58 -20.92
CA LEU A 28 16.28 -5.14 -21.00
C LEU A 28 16.06 -4.21 -22.19
N TYR A 29 16.96 -3.25 -22.42
CA TYR A 29 16.88 -2.32 -23.53
C TYR A 29 16.86 -3.10 -24.86
N HIS A 30 17.80 -4.01 -25.08
CA HIS A 30 17.87 -4.79 -26.31
C HIS A 30 16.71 -5.77 -26.48
N SER A 31 16.19 -6.35 -25.39
CA SER A 31 15.05 -7.26 -25.42
C SER A 31 13.72 -6.57 -25.74
N TYR A 32 13.49 -5.37 -25.19
CA TYR A 32 12.20 -4.66 -25.35
C TYR A 32 12.20 -3.61 -26.45
N ARG A 33 13.35 -3.11 -26.91
CA ARG A 33 13.44 -2.15 -28.02
C ARG A 33 12.69 -2.60 -29.28
N PRO A 34 12.82 -3.85 -29.79
CA PRO A 34 12.20 -4.25 -31.06
C PRO A 34 10.69 -4.49 -30.97
N LEU A 35 10.11 -4.48 -29.77
CA LEU A 35 8.69 -4.73 -29.57
C LEU A 35 7.90 -3.42 -29.68
N ASN A 36 6.75 -3.47 -30.38
CA ASN A 36 5.99 -2.29 -30.82
C ASN A 36 4.56 -2.24 -30.27
N GLU A 37 4.35 -2.77 -29.07
CA GLU A 37 3.05 -2.80 -28.40
C GLU A 37 2.66 -1.44 -27.83
N GLY A 38 1.35 -1.18 -27.82
CA GLY A 38 0.78 0.06 -27.32
C GLY A 38 0.61 1.13 -28.40
N THR A 39 0.15 2.31 -27.99
CA THR A 39 -0.14 3.43 -28.90
C THR A 39 0.27 4.75 -28.25
N VAL A 40 0.84 5.67 -29.04
CA VAL A 40 1.16 7.02 -28.57
C VAL A 40 -0.13 7.75 -28.20
N ALA A 41 -0.11 8.52 -27.12
CA ALA A 41 -1.26 9.28 -26.66
C ALA A 41 -1.77 10.26 -27.72
N GLN A 42 -3.08 10.20 -28.03
CA GLN A 42 -3.72 11.01 -29.08
C GLN A 42 -4.58 12.16 -28.52
N ASN A 43 -4.82 12.18 -27.21
CA ASN A 43 -5.73 13.14 -26.56
C ASN A 43 -5.13 14.53 -26.34
N ILE A 44 -3.82 14.68 -26.53
CA ILE A 44 -3.12 15.96 -26.51
C ILE A 44 -2.35 16.04 -27.83
N PRO A 45 -2.70 16.96 -28.76
CA PRO A 45 -2.10 17.05 -30.09
C PRO A 45 -0.57 17.08 -30.10
N GLU A 46 0.05 17.70 -29.10
CA GLU A 46 1.50 17.78 -28.95
C GLU A 46 2.13 16.45 -28.54
N LEU A 47 1.46 15.66 -27.70
CA LEU A 47 1.94 14.32 -27.33
C LEU A 47 1.84 13.34 -28.50
N ALA A 48 0.86 13.53 -29.39
CA ALA A 48 0.67 12.69 -30.58
C ALA A 48 1.86 12.76 -31.57
N LYS A 49 2.71 13.79 -31.44
CA LYS A 49 3.92 13.99 -32.26
C LYS A 49 5.13 13.19 -31.76
N ALA A 50 5.04 12.54 -30.59
CA ALA A 50 6.15 11.78 -30.03
C ALA A 50 6.55 10.61 -30.93
N ASN A 51 7.85 10.37 -31.08
CA ASN A 51 8.34 9.22 -31.83
C ASN A 51 8.05 7.93 -31.05
N PRO A 52 7.29 6.96 -31.61
CA PRO A 52 6.99 5.70 -30.93
C PRO A 52 8.24 4.84 -30.62
N ASP A 53 9.36 5.07 -31.33
CA ASP A 53 10.61 4.32 -31.16
C ASP A 53 11.48 4.84 -30.00
N TRP A 54 11.12 5.98 -29.39
CA TRP A 54 11.84 6.47 -28.23
C TRP A 54 11.70 5.49 -27.06
N PHE A 55 12.86 5.12 -26.53
CA PHE A 55 12.97 4.23 -25.39
C PHE A 55 14.24 4.58 -24.63
N GLY A 56 14.10 4.91 -23.35
CA GLY A 56 15.21 5.20 -22.44
C GLY A 56 14.93 4.63 -21.04
N ILE A 57 15.96 4.05 -20.42
CA ILE A 57 15.91 3.55 -19.05
C ILE A 57 17.02 4.26 -18.27
N CYS A 58 16.70 4.82 -17.10
CA CYS A 58 17.67 5.49 -16.25
C CYS A 58 17.42 5.13 -14.78
N ALA A 59 18.49 4.82 -14.05
CA ALA A 59 18.50 4.66 -12.61
C ALA A 59 19.58 5.55 -12.00
N VAL A 60 19.27 6.19 -10.87
CA VAL A 60 20.19 7.05 -10.12
C VAL A 60 20.18 6.60 -8.67
N ASP A 61 21.33 6.21 -8.14
CA ASP A 61 21.43 5.83 -6.73
C ASP A 61 21.48 7.06 -5.80
N VAL A 62 21.32 6.83 -4.50
CA VAL A 62 21.37 7.90 -3.48
C VAL A 62 22.74 8.58 -3.34
N ASP A 63 23.79 7.98 -3.90
CA ASP A 63 25.14 8.55 -3.96
C ASP A 63 25.36 9.44 -5.20
N GLY A 64 24.43 9.44 -6.16
CA GLY A 64 24.46 10.23 -7.38
C GLY A 64 25.07 9.51 -8.57
N LYS A 65 25.28 8.19 -8.49
CA LYS A 65 25.75 7.39 -9.61
C LYS A 65 24.59 7.13 -10.58
N VAL A 66 24.85 7.36 -11.86
CA VAL A 66 23.88 7.22 -12.94
C VAL A 66 24.14 5.92 -13.71
N PHE A 67 23.05 5.20 -14.02
CA PHE A 67 23.02 4.02 -14.85
C PHE A 67 21.93 4.21 -15.90
N ASP A 68 22.29 4.40 -17.17
CA ASP A 68 21.31 4.77 -18.18
C ASP A 68 21.62 4.18 -19.55
N ILE A 69 20.57 4.02 -20.37
CA ILE A 69 20.66 3.52 -21.72
C ILE A 69 19.51 3.99 -22.60
N GLY A 70 19.81 4.29 -23.87
CA GLY A 70 18.84 4.70 -24.87
C GLY A 70 18.58 6.20 -24.87
N HIS A 71 17.32 6.60 -25.07
CA HIS A 71 16.89 7.99 -25.23
C HIS A 71 16.66 8.65 -23.86
N THR A 72 17.70 8.72 -23.03
CA THR A 72 17.58 9.16 -21.62
C THR A 72 17.55 10.68 -21.47
N ILE A 73 18.12 11.39 -22.44
CA ILE A 73 18.16 12.87 -22.53
C ILE A 73 17.12 13.45 -23.49
N GLN A 74 16.21 12.64 -24.03
CA GLN A 74 15.14 13.14 -24.89
C GLN A 74 14.12 13.91 -24.05
N ASP A 75 13.91 15.17 -24.39
CA ASP A 75 12.95 16.03 -23.71
C ASP A 75 11.51 15.68 -24.08
N PHE A 76 10.63 15.74 -23.07
CA PHE A 76 9.18 15.60 -23.16
C PHE A 76 8.50 16.33 -22.00
N SER A 77 7.19 16.52 -22.07
CA SER A 77 6.42 17.12 -20.97
C SER A 77 6.22 16.15 -19.79
N ILE A 78 6.39 16.61 -18.54
CA ILE A 78 6.28 15.78 -17.34
C ILE A 78 4.89 15.16 -17.10
N GLN A 79 3.83 15.84 -17.55
CA GLN A 79 2.43 15.43 -17.32
C GLN A 79 2.16 15.11 -15.83
N SER A 80 1.36 14.08 -15.56
CA SER A 80 0.94 13.69 -14.20
C SER A 80 2.06 13.21 -13.29
N ILE A 81 3.29 13.01 -13.78
CA ILE A 81 4.44 12.68 -12.92
C ILE A 81 4.79 13.84 -11.99
N SER A 82 4.37 15.06 -12.31
CA SER A 82 4.52 16.25 -11.47
C SER A 82 3.74 16.19 -10.13
N LYS A 83 2.64 15.43 -10.06
CA LYS A 83 1.67 15.49 -8.96
C LYS A 83 2.22 15.12 -7.58
N PRO A 84 3.03 14.04 -7.40
CA PRO A 84 3.64 13.73 -6.10
C PRO A 84 4.49 14.87 -5.54
N PHE A 85 5.20 15.58 -6.41
CA PHE A 85 6.10 16.66 -6.02
C PHE A 85 5.34 17.92 -5.61
N VAL A 86 4.26 18.26 -6.33
CA VAL A 86 3.38 19.37 -5.95
C VAL A 86 2.57 19.06 -4.69
N TYR A 87 2.23 17.78 -4.46
CA TYR A 87 1.70 17.34 -3.18
C TYR A 87 2.70 17.54 -2.04
N GLY A 88 3.96 17.20 -2.27
CA GLY A 88 5.05 17.54 -1.35
C GLY A 88 5.12 19.03 -1.02
N LEU A 89 5.01 19.89 -2.03
CA LEU A 89 5.02 21.35 -1.83
C LEU A 89 3.84 21.84 -1.00
N ALA A 90 2.63 21.31 -1.22
CA ALA A 90 1.46 21.63 -0.40
C ALA A 90 1.64 21.20 1.06
N LEU A 91 2.29 20.05 1.30
CA LEU A 91 2.65 19.59 2.65
C LEU A 91 3.69 20.51 3.31
N GLU A 92 4.71 20.99 2.58
CA GLU A 92 5.65 22.00 3.10
C GLU A 92 4.95 23.31 3.46
N ASP A 93 3.99 23.72 2.62
CA ASP A 93 3.27 24.98 2.82
C ASP A 93 2.32 24.94 4.02
N TRP A 94 1.58 23.85 4.22
CA TRP A 94 0.46 23.83 5.18
C TRP A 94 0.55 22.74 6.25
N GLY A 95 1.45 21.78 6.10
CA GLY A 95 1.55 20.63 6.99
C GLY A 95 0.55 19.51 6.67
N LYS A 96 0.81 18.34 7.26
CA LYS A 96 0.08 17.09 6.99
C LYS A 96 -1.43 17.20 7.24
N ASP A 97 -1.82 17.73 8.40
CA ASP A 97 -3.21 17.67 8.86
C ASP A 97 -4.10 18.60 8.03
N TYR A 98 -3.63 19.83 7.76
CA TYR A 98 -4.36 20.79 6.92
C TYR A 98 -4.58 20.30 5.49
N VAL A 99 -3.57 19.66 4.90
CA VAL A 99 -3.69 19.10 3.54
C VAL A 99 -4.64 17.91 3.54
N LEU A 100 -4.57 17.02 4.54
CA LEU A 100 -5.45 15.84 4.65
C LEU A 100 -6.93 16.23 4.85
N GLU A 101 -7.20 17.39 5.46
CA GLU A 101 -8.54 17.95 5.57
C GLU A 101 -9.14 18.39 4.21
N ARG A 102 -8.31 18.62 3.19
CA ARG A 102 -8.75 19.09 1.86
C ARG A 102 -8.53 18.06 0.77
N ILE A 103 -7.64 17.10 0.96
CA ILE A 103 -7.27 16.10 -0.02
C ILE A 103 -7.07 14.78 0.71
N GLY A 104 -7.91 13.81 0.39
CA GLY A 104 -7.76 12.45 0.93
C GLY A 104 -6.54 11.72 0.38
N VAL A 105 -6.43 10.45 0.77
CA VAL A 105 -5.33 9.56 0.35
C VAL A 105 -5.83 8.19 -0.08
N GLU A 106 -7.14 8.02 -0.17
CA GLU A 106 -7.75 6.76 -0.58
C GLU A 106 -7.62 6.54 -2.10
N PRO A 107 -7.34 5.30 -2.54
CA PRO A 107 -7.48 4.91 -3.93
C PRO A 107 -8.92 5.09 -4.39
N THR A 108 -9.10 5.64 -5.59
CA THR A 108 -10.43 5.84 -6.17
C THR A 108 -10.98 4.58 -6.84
N GLY A 109 -10.13 3.63 -7.23
CA GLY A 109 -10.51 2.51 -8.13
C GLY A 109 -10.84 2.95 -9.56
N GLU A 110 -11.08 4.24 -9.78
CA GLU A 110 -11.48 4.85 -11.05
C GLU A 110 -10.30 5.45 -11.84
N PRO A 111 -10.47 5.65 -13.17
CA PRO A 111 -9.53 6.41 -13.99
C PRO A 111 -9.18 7.79 -13.43
N PHE A 112 -7.95 8.24 -13.67
CA PHE A 112 -7.42 9.48 -13.10
C PHE A 112 -8.18 10.77 -13.44
N ASN A 113 -8.99 10.75 -14.50
CA ASN A 113 -9.76 11.86 -15.02
C ASN A 113 -11.27 11.72 -14.79
N SER A 114 -11.72 10.73 -14.01
CA SER A 114 -13.13 10.55 -13.70
C SER A 114 -13.69 11.77 -12.96
N ILE A 115 -14.91 12.16 -13.35
CA ILE A 115 -15.71 13.11 -12.57
C ILE A 115 -16.23 12.32 -11.37
N MET A 116 -15.94 12.82 -10.17
CA MET A 116 -16.33 12.17 -8.91
C MET A 116 -17.77 12.48 -8.58
N GLU A 117 -18.45 11.50 -7.99
CA GLU A 117 -19.80 11.70 -7.46
C GLU A 117 -19.77 12.64 -6.24
N PRO A 118 -20.80 13.46 -6.02
CA PRO A 118 -20.91 14.36 -4.87
C PRO A 118 -20.59 13.71 -3.52
N GLU A 119 -21.06 12.48 -3.31
CA GLU A 119 -20.83 11.72 -2.08
C GLU A 119 -19.36 11.34 -1.90
N GLU A 120 -18.63 11.03 -2.98
CA GLU A 120 -17.19 10.72 -2.93
C GLU A 120 -16.38 11.98 -2.60
N ILE A 121 -16.80 13.12 -3.13
CA ILE A 121 -16.18 14.43 -2.82
C ILE A 121 -16.43 14.78 -1.36
N PHE A 122 -17.66 14.63 -0.87
CA PHE A 122 -18.01 14.89 0.54
C PHE A 122 -17.22 13.99 1.49
N ARG A 123 -17.06 12.71 1.13
CA ARG A 123 -16.27 11.73 1.90
C ARG A 123 -14.75 11.89 1.72
N ARG A 124 -14.30 12.82 0.86
CA ARG A 124 -12.89 13.06 0.53
C ARG A 124 -12.19 11.81 -0.01
N HIS A 125 -12.92 10.98 -0.75
CA HIS A 125 -12.39 9.77 -1.40
C HIS A 125 -11.67 10.12 -2.70
N TYR A 126 -10.74 11.09 -2.64
CA TYR A 126 -9.87 11.45 -3.73
C TYR A 126 -8.47 11.74 -3.20
N ASN A 127 -7.47 11.50 -4.04
CA ASN A 127 -6.07 11.58 -3.68
C ASN A 127 -5.32 12.57 -4.59
N PRO A 128 -4.14 13.07 -4.19
CA PRO A 128 -3.37 14.02 -4.99
C PRO A 128 -2.87 13.45 -6.34
N MET A 129 -2.98 12.13 -6.59
CA MET A 129 -2.51 11.52 -7.84
C MET A 129 -3.54 11.64 -8.97
N VAL A 130 -4.83 11.73 -8.66
CA VAL A 130 -5.90 11.97 -9.66
C VAL A 130 -6.06 13.46 -9.99
N ASN A 131 -6.81 13.82 -11.03
CA ASN A 131 -6.87 15.22 -11.50
C ASN A 131 -7.53 16.15 -10.48
N ALA A 132 -8.66 15.75 -9.89
CA ALA A 132 -9.34 16.55 -8.87
C ALA A 132 -8.43 16.89 -7.69
N GLY A 133 -7.80 15.88 -7.09
CA GLY A 133 -6.86 16.09 -5.98
C GLY A 133 -5.63 16.89 -6.40
N ALA A 134 -5.11 16.74 -7.62
CA ALA A 134 -3.98 17.53 -8.10
C ALA A 134 -4.34 19.01 -8.31
N ILE A 135 -5.54 19.33 -8.78
CA ILE A 135 -6.03 20.70 -8.91
C ILE A 135 -6.18 21.35 -7.52
N VAL A 136 -6.76 20.63 -6.57
CA VAL A 136 -6.82 21.09 -5.17
C VAL A 136 -5.41 21.28 -4.60
N THR A 137 -4.49 20.34 -4.85
CA THR A 137 -3.10 20.48 -4.41
C THR A 137 -2.44 21.73 -4.99
N THR A 138 -2.69 22.01 -6.27
CA THR A 138 -2.12 23.18 -6.96
C THR A 138 -2.69 24.49 -6.41
N SER A 139 -3.96 24.52 -6.04
CA SER A 139 -4.58 25.71 -5.43
C SER A 139 -3.99 26.05 -4.05
N LEU A 140 -3.41 25.06 -3.37
CA LEU A 140 -2.76 25.22 -2.06
C LEU A 140 -1.34 25.82 -2.14
N ILE A 141 -0.74 25.99 -3.32
CA ILE A 141 0.61 26.56 -3.42
C ILE A 141 0.60 28.01 -2.91
N LYS A 142 1.45 28.30 -1.90
CA LYS A 142 1.55 29.64 -1.31
C LYS A 142 2.13 30.66 -2.30
N GLY A 143 1.54 31.85 -2.28
CA GLY A 143 2.00 33.02 -3.03
C GLY A 143 0.89 34.07 -3.07
N ALA A 144 1.28 35.35 -2.97
CA ALA A 144 0.32 36.45 -2.92
C ALA A 144 -0.41 36.66 -4.26
N ASP A 145 0.21 36.25 -5.36
CA ASP A 145 -0.28 36.38 -6.72
C ASP A 145 0.15 35.17 -7.59
N ALA A 146 -0.38 35.09 -8.81
CA ALA A 146 -0.09 34.00 -9.74
C ALA A 146 1.42 33.89 -10.09
N THR A 147 2.14 35.01 -10.15
CA THR A 147 3.58 35.05 -10.48
C THR A 147 4.41 34.44 -9.36
N GLN A 148 4.09 34.77 -8.10
CA GLN A 148 4.77 34.19 -6.94
C GLN A 148 4.52 32.68 -6.83
N ARG A 149 3.28 32.24 -7.05
CA ARG A 149 2.93 30.81 -7.06
C ARG A 149 3.67 30.06 -8.17
N TYR A 150 3.74 30.65 -9.35
CA TYR A 150 4.51 30.14 -10.48
C TYR A 150 6.00 30.01 -10.18
N ASN A 151 6.63 31.06 -9.65
CA ASN A 151 8.05 31.03 -9.28
C ASN A 151 8.32 30.00 -8.17
N ARG A 152 7.42 29.87 -7.19
CA ARG A 152 7.50 28.84 -6.14
C ARG A 152 7.43 27.42 -6.71
N LEU A 153 6.54 27.19 -7.68
CA LEU A 153 6.42 25.91 -8.39
C LEU A 153 7.73 25.56 -9.13
N LEU A 154 8.26 26.49 -9.93
CA LEU A 154 9.51 26.27 -10.67
C LEU A 154 10.71 26.05 -9.75
N GLU A 155 10.81 26.83 -8.68
CA GLU A 155 11.88 26.68 -7.70
C GLU A 155 11.83 25.31 -7.02
N MET A 156 10.63 24.83 -6.67
CA MET A 156 10.47 23.47 -6.14
C MET A 156 10.99 22.41 -7.14
N PHE A 157 10.60 22.48 -8.41
CA PHE A 157 11.09 21.53 -9.42
C PHE A 157 12.60 21.64 -9.65
N ARG A 158 13.17 22.85 -9.62
CA ARG A 158 14.62 23.06 -9.72
C ARG A 158 15.37 22.28 -8.64
N ARG A 159 14.88 22.27 -7.39
CA ARG A 159 15.50 21.52 -6.28
C ARG A 159 15.50 20.01 -6.54
N TYR A 160 14.41 19.45 -7.07
CA TYR A 160 14.31 18.02 -7.37
C TYR A 160 15.13 17.60 -8.60
N ILE A 161 15.23 18.45 -9.61
CA ILE A 161 15.87 18.13 -10.89
C ILE A 161 17.37 18.46 -10.86
N GLY A 162 17.76 19.50 -10.13
CA GLY A 162 19.14 19.98 -10.04
C GLY A 162 19.56 20.92 -11.16
N ARG A 163 18.62 21.38 -12.00
CA ARG A 163 18.81 22.40 -13.04
C ARG A 163 17.55 23.22 -13.24
N ASN A 164 17.68 24.35 -13.93
CA ASN A 164 16.52 25.15 -14.34
C ASN A 164 15.64 24.37 -15.33
N VAL A 165 14.33 24.57 -15.20
CA VAL A 165 13.30 23.95 -16.04
C VAL A 165 12.53 25.01 -16.83
N SER A 166 12.15 24.64 -18.05
CA SER A 166 11.28 25.40 -18.93
C SER A 166 9.91 24.75 -19.04
N ILE A 167 8.95 25.47 -19.60
CA ILE A 167 7.62 24.97 -19.92
C ILE A 167 7.50 24.81 -21.42
N ASP A 168 6.97 23.68 -21.84
CA ASP A 168 6.50 23.47 -23.20
C ASP A 168 5.22 24.29 -23.43
N LEU A 169 5.40 25.46 -24.06
CA LEU A 169 4.30 26.38 -24.36
C LEU A 169 3.27 25.76 -25.32
N GLY A 170 3.69 24.85 -26.21
CA GLY A 170 2.76 24.15 -27.11
C GLY A 170 1.79 23.29 -26.33
N VAL A 171 2.32 22.42 -25.45
CA VAL A 171 1.50 21.56 -24.59
C VAL A 171 0.65 22.39 -23.64
N CYS A 172 1.20 23.47 -23.07
CA CYS A 172 0.47 24.36 -22.16
C CYS A 172 -0.71 25.05 -22.85
N ASN A 173 -0.48 25.69 -24.00
CA ASN A 173 -1.53 26.38 -24.77
C ASN A 173 -2.63 25.41 -25.23
N SER A 174 -2.24 24.21 -25.65
CA SER A 174 -3.18 23.15 -26.04
C SER A 174 -4.11 22.74 -24.90
N LYS A 175 -3.56 22.50 -23.70
CA LYS A 175 -4.36 22.24 -22.48
C LYS A 175 -5.26 23.43 -22.11
N GLN A 176 -4.72 24.65 -22.15
CA GLN A 176 -5.50 25.86 -21.92
C GLN A 176 -6.66 25.97 -22.92
N THR A 177 -6.51 25.55 -24.17
CA THR A 177 -7.58 25.70 -25.16
C THR A 177 -8.63 24.60 -25.03
N TYR A 178 -8.21 23.34 -24.85
CA TYR A 178 -9.09 22.18 -25.08
C TYR A 178 -9.43 21.34 -23.84
N ASP A 179 -8.80 21.60 -22.68
CA ASP A 179 -9.02 20.80 -21.46
C ASP A 179 -10.28 21.26 -20.69
N HIS A 180 -11.45 20.97 -21.26
CA HIS A 180 -12.75 21.29 -20.65
C HIS A 180 -13.07 20.40 -19.43
N LEU A 181 -12.53 19.19 -19.39
CA LEU A 181 -12.77 18.25 -18.30
C LEU A 181 -12.14 18.74 -16.99
N ASN A 182 -10.86 19.16 -17.02
CA ASN A 182 -10.24 19.71 -15.82
C ASN A 182 -10.87 21.04 -15.37
N ARG A 183 -11.45 21.82 -16.29
CA ARG A 183 -12.29 22.99 -15.94
C ARG A 183 -13.53 22.58 -15.17
N ALA A 184 -14.29 21.61 -15.68
CA ALA A 184 -15.48 21.10 -14.99
C ALA A 184 -15.12 20.57 -13.59
N ILE A 185 -14.03 19.82 -13.47
CA ILE A 185 -13.51 19.34 -12.18
C ILE A 185 -13.19 20.52 -11.25
N ALA A 186 -12.50 21.57 -11.73
CA ALA A 186 -12.17 22.72 -10.89
C ALA A 186 -13.42 23.46 -10.38
N TYR A 187 -14.42 23.71 -11.24
CA TYR A 187 -15.70 24.31 -10.80
C TYR A 187 -16.44 23.42 -9.80
N MET A 188 -16.37 22.10 -9.97
CA MET A 188 -16.92 21.15 -9.00
C MET A 188 -16.19 21.27 -7.66
N MET A 189 -14.85 21.30 -7.65
CA MET A 189 -14.07 21.48 -6.42
C MET A 189 -14.38 22.83 -5.74
N LEU A 190 -14.62 23.90 -6.52
CA LEU A 190 -15.04 25.20 -5.99
C LEU A 190 -16.43 25.11 -5.33
N ASN A 191 -17.39 24.43 -5.97
CA ASN A 191 -18.74 24.25 -5.42
C ASN A 191 -18.72 23.54 -4.05
N PHE A 192 -17.82 22.60 -3.85
CA PHE A 192 -17.64 21.90 -2.56
C PHE A 192 -16.72 22.64 -1.56
N GLY A 193 -16.26 23.85 -1.90
CA GLY A 193 -15.39 24.66 -1.03
C GLY A 193 -13.99 24.09 -0.81
N LEU A 194 -13.51 23.25 -1.73
CA LEU A 194 -12.19 22.60 -1.64
C LEU A 194 -11.08 23.46 -2.25
N ILE A 195 -11.44 24.33 -3.18
CA ILE A 195 -10.56 25.36 -3.72
C ILE A 195 -11.25 26.72 -3.57
N GLU A 196 -10.44 27.77 -3.45
CA GLU A 196 -10.89 29.15 -3.33
C GLU A 196 -10.08 30.05 -4.28
N GLY A 197 -10.65 31.21 -4.63
CA GLY A 197 -9.99 32.19 -5.50
C GLY A 197 -10.30 32.01 -6.99
N ASN A 198 -9.43 32.55 -7.84
CA ASN A 198 -9.61 32.54 -9.29
C ASN A 198 -9.29 31.15 -9.88
N ILE A 199 -10.30 30.48 -10.44
CA ILE A 199 -10.16 29.16 -11.07
C ILE A 199 -9.18 29.19 -12.24
N ASP A 200 -9.22 30.23 -13.08
CA ASP A 200 -8.34 30.31 -14.25
C ASP A 200 -6.88 30.40 -13.84
N ASP A 201 -6.56 31.14 -12.77
CA ASP A 201 -5.19 31.21 -12.24
C ASP A 201 -4.72 29.85 -11.71
N ILE A 202 -5.59 29.12 -10.99
CA ILE A 202 -5.28 27.77 -10.48
C ILE A 202 -5.06 26.79 -11.63
N LEU A 203 -5.95 26.80 -12.63
CA LEU A 203 -5.85 25.91 -13.79
C LEU A 203 -4.64 26.25 -14.65
N ASN A 204 -4.33 27.53 -14.85
CA ASN A 204 -3.13 27.96 -15.55
C ASN A 204 -1.87 27.41 -14.87
N LEU A 205 -1.78 27.51 -13.54
CA LEU A 205 -0.67 26.95 -12.78
C LEU A 205 -0.60 25.42 -12.90
N TYR A 206 -1.75 24.74 -12.87
CA TYR A 206 -1.83 23.28 -13.04
C TYR A 206 -1.40 22.83 -14.45
N PHE A 207 -1.81 23.56 -15.49
CA PHE A 207 -1.38 23.29 -16.86
C PHE A 207 0.11 23.55 -17.05
N GLN A 208 0.65 24.62 -16.46
CA GLN A 208 2.09 24.91 -16.43
C GLN A 208 2.88 23.80 -15.77
N GLN A 209 2.44 23.32 -14.60
CA GLN A 209 3.01 22.17 -13.91
C GLN A 209 3.07 20.93 -14.81
N CYS A 210 1.98 20.60 -15.52
CA CYS A 210 1.91 19.42 -16.38
C CYS A 210 2.76 19.54 -17.66
N SER A 211 3.16 20.77 -18.02
CA SER A 211 3.87 21.09 -19.26
C SER A 211 5.37 21.34 -19.05
N LEU A 212 5.93 21.07 -17.86
CA LEU A 212 7.38 21.20 -17.66
C LEU A 212 8.16 20.26 -18.58
N THR A 213 9.21 20.80 -19.22
CA THR A 213 10.11 20.08 -20.09
C THR A 213 11.18 19.35 -19.27
N ILE A 214 11.20 18.03 -19.38
CA ILE A 214 12.09 17.13 -18.63
C ILE A 214 12.54 15.97 -19.53
N ASN A 215 13.52 15.20 -19.08
CA ASN A 215 13.92 13.96 -19.71
C ASN A 215 13.93 12.78 -18.71
N CYS A 216 14.27 11.57 -19.20
CA CYS A 216 14.27 10.36 -18.38
C CYS A 216 15.30 10.43 -17.25
N HIS A 217 16.46 11.03 -17.50
CA HIS A 217 17.49 11.25 -16.48
C HIS A 217 16.98 12.15 -15.35
N ASP A 218 16.36 13.29 -15.68
CA ASP A 218 15.78 14.19 -14.67
C ASP A 218 14.80 13.43 -13.76
N LEU A 219 13.90 12.63 -14.35
CA LEU A 219 12.94 11.83 -13.59
C LEU A 219 13.59 10.83 -12.64
N ALA A 220 14.68 10.18 -13.07
CA ALA A 220 15.42 9.25 -12.20
C ALA A 220 16.07 10.00 -11.02
N VAL A 221 16.63 11.20 -11.25
CA VAL A 221 17.16 12.07 -10.18
C VAL A 221 16.04 12.52 -9.22
N MET A 222 14.87 12.90 -9.74
CA MET A 222 13.73 13.29 -8.91
C MET A 222 13.23 12.13 -8.04
N ALA A 223 13.15 10.92 -8.59
CA ALA A 223 12.81 9.72 -7.85
C ALA A 223 13.90 9.36 -6.81
N ALA A 224 15.18 9.54 -7.15
CA ALA A 224 16.31 9.28 -6.26
C ALA A 224 16.37 10.30 -5.12
N THR A 225 15.90 11.52 -5.35
CA THR A 225 15.71 12.54 -4.31
C THR A 225 14.72 12.07 -3.24
N LEU A 226 13.60 11.45 -3.65
CA LEU A 226 12.66 10.84 -2.71
C LEU A 226 13.26 9.59 -2.04
N ALA A 227 14.01 8.76 -2.77
CA ALA A 227 14.73 7.62 -2.19
C ALA A 227 15.75 8.06 -1.12
N ASN A 228 16.37 9.22 -1.31
CA ASN A 228 17.40 9.79 -0.43
C ASN A 228 16.83 10.73 0.65
N GLY A 229 15.61 10.46 1.13
CA GLY A 229 15.01 11.21 2.24
C GLY A 229 14.76 12.70 1.95
N GLY A 230 14.62 13.07 0.68
CA GLY A 230 14.33 14.45 0.24
C GLY A 230 15.55 15.26 -0.20
N PHE A 231 16.75 14.67 -0.21
CA PHE A 231 17.97 15.33 -0.68
C PHE A 231 18.32 14.90 -2.10
N ASN A 232 18.51 15.88 -2.99
CA ASN A 232 18.90 15.61 -4.37
C ASN A 232 20.31 14.98 -4.38
N PRO A 233 20.49 13.76 -4.93
CA PRO A 233 21.77 13.06 -4.85
C PRO A 233 22.87 13.75 -5.67
N MET A 234 22.50 14.54 -6.68
CA MET A 234 23.44 15.25 -7.55
C MET A 234 23.91 16.58 -6.95
N THR A 235 22.96 17.39 -6.47
CA THR A 235 23.25 18.74 -5.96
C THR A 235 23.45 18.80 -4.44
N ARG A 236 23.04 17.75 -3.72
CA ARG A 236 22.95 17.68 -2.24
C ARG A 236 21.98 18.70 -1.62
N GLU A 237 21.22 19.40 -2.46
CA GLU A 237 20.19 20.34 -2.01
C GLU A 237 18.99 19.59 -1.44
N GLN A 238 18.40 20.12 -0.38
CA GLN A 238 17.16 19.57 0.17
C GLN A 238 15.95 20.03 -0.66
N ALA A 239 15.37 19.11 -1.42
CA ALA A 239 14.19 19.35 -2.23
C ALA A 239 12.89 19.28 -1.42
N ILE A 240 12.86 18.51 -0.33
CA ILE A 240 11.74 18.47 0.60
C ILE A 240 12.17 18.07 2.02
N GLU A 241 11.43 18.53 3.02
CA GLU A 241 11.54 18.00 4.38
C GLU A 241 11.33 16.49 4.45
N LYS A 242 12.29 15.79 5.06
CA LYS A 242 12.32 14.33 5.24
C LYS A 242 11.01 13.76 5.81
N LYS A 243 10.37 14.47 6.75
CA LYS A 243 9.12 14.04 7.40
C LYS A 243 7.95 13.83 6.42
N TYR A 244 7.97 14.48 5.25
CA TYR A 244 6.93 14.38 4.22
C TYR A 244 7.24 13.34 3.14
N VAL A 245 8.47 12.84 3.03
CA VAL A 245 8.85 11.84 2.04
C VAL A 245 8.00 10.58 2.19
N LYS A 246 7.85 10.08 3.42
CA LYS A 246 6.98 8.92 3.69
C LYS A 246 5.54 9.15 3.22
N ASN A 247 5.02 10.37 3.39
CA ASN A 247 3.66 10.73 3.00
C ASN A 247 3.49 10.70 1.48
N ILE A 248 4.48 11.21 0.74
CA ILE A 248 4.51 11.14 -0.72
C ILE A 248 4.60 9.68 -1.19
N LEU A 249 5.53 8.90 -0.61
CA LEU A 249 5.73 7.50 -1.00
C LEU A 249 4.51 6.62 -0.71
N SER A 250 3.83 6.81 0.43
CA SER A 250 2.60 6.08 0.74
C SER A 250 1.52 6.31 -0.32
N VAL A 251 1.29 7.56 -0.73
CA VAL A 251 0.27 7.88 -1.73
C VAL A 251 0.69 7.48 -3.15
N MET A 252 1.99 7.57 -3.47
CA MET A 252 2.51 7.02 -4.73
C MET A 252 2.31 5.51 -4.81
N TYR A 253 2.49 4.79 -3.70
CA TYR A 253 2.33 3.35 -3.66
C TYR A 253 0.88 2.90 -3.91
N THR A 254 -0.10 3.59 -3.31
CA THR A 254 -1.52 3.19 -3.39
C THR A 254 -2.27 3.78 -4.58
N CYS A 255 -1.84 4.94 -5.08
CA CYS A 255 -2.63 5.71 -6.04
C CYS A 255 -1.85 6.13 -7.30
N GLY A 256 -0.52 5.94 -7.32
CA GLY A 256 0.34 6.54 -8.32
C GLY A 256 0.13 6.03 -9.75
N LEU A 257 -0.39 4.80 -9.90
CA LEU A 257 -0.74 4.19 -11.19
C LEU A 257 -2.26 4.03 -11.38
N TYR A 258 -3.06 4.72 -10.57
CA TYR A 258 -4.53 4.75 -10.67
C TYR A 258 -5.13 3.35 -10.51
N GLU A 259 -6.02 2.92 -11.40
CA GLU A 259 -6.66 1.59 -11.46
C GLU A 259 -5.70 0.40 -11.68
N PHE A 260 -4.39 0.65 -11.78
CA PHE A 260 -3.34 -0.37 -11.86
C PHE A 260 -2.43 -0.41 -10.62
N SER A 261 -2.73 0.39 -9.59
CA SER A 261 -1.84 0.52 -8.42
C SER A 261 -1.80 -0.75 -7.58
N GLY A 262 -2.90 -1.50 -7.46
CA GLY A 262 -2.93 -2.77 -6.74
C GLY A 262 -2.13 -3.86 -7.44
N GLN A 263 -2.29 -4.03 -8.76
CA GLN A 263 -1.49 -4.95 -9.56
C GLN A 263 -0.01 -4.57 -9.56
N TRP A 264 0.31 -3.28 -9.58
CA TRP A 264 1.68 -2.81 -9.44
C TRP A 264 2.26 -3.14 -8.07
N ALA A 265 1.53 -2.86 -6.98
CA ALA A 265 1.90 -3.23 -5.62
C ALA A 265 2.07 -4.74 -5.43
N TYR A 266 1.35 -5.55 -6.19
CA TYR A 266 1.42 -7.01 -6.17
C TYR A 266 2.62 -7.59 -6.95
N LYS A 267 2.92 -7.01 -8.12
CA LYS A 267 3.97 -7.51 -9.02
C LYS A 267 5.32 -6.84 -8.78
N VAL A 268 5.35 -5.52 -8.79
CA VAL A 268 6.56 -4.69 -8.73
C VAL A 268 6.85 -4.24 -7.30
N GLY A 269 5.84 -3.77 -6.57
CA GLY A 269 5.93 -3.43 -5.14
C GLY A 269 6.79 -2.20 -4.83
N LEU A 270 6.78 -1.18 -5.69
CA LEU A 270 7.51 0.08 -5.49
C LEU A 270 6.57 1.29 -5.52
N PRO A 271 6.77 2.35 -4.71
CA PRO A 271 6.13 3.64 -4.94
C PRO A 271 6.43 4.14 -6.35
N ALA A 272 5.40 4.46 -7.13
CA ALA A 272 5.58 4.81 -8.54
C ALA A 272 4.61 5.89 -9.01
N LYS A 273 4.90 6.52 -10.14
CA LYS A 273 3.98 7.42 -10.83
C LYS A 273 4.19 7.35 -12.34
N SER A 274 3.11 7.28 -13.10
CA SER A 274 3.15 7.35 -14.56
C SER A 274 2.59 8.67 -15.12
N GLY A 275 2.99 8.98 -16.35
CA GLY A 275 2.46 10.08 -17.16
C GLY A 275 2.01 9.61 -18.55
N LEU A 276 1.07 10.34 -19.16
CA LEU A 276 0.59 10.08 -20.52
C LEU A 276 1.67 10.30 -21.60
N SER A 277 2.79 10.94 -21.25
CA SER A 277 3.97 11.05 -22.11
C SER A 277 4.66 9.70 -22.34
N GLY A 278 4.30 8.66 -21.60
CA GLY A 278 4.96 7.35 -21.67
C GLY A 278 6.13 7.20 -20.69
N ALA A 279 6.23 8.09 -19.72
CA ALA A 279 7.19 7.94 -18.62
C ALA A 279 6.57 7.25 -17.39
N ILE A 280 7.39 6.47 -16.68
CA ILE A 280 7.10 5.90 -15.36
C ILE A 280 8.31 6.15 -14.47
N ILE A 281 8.08 6.68 -13.27
CA ILE A 281 9.08 6.71 -12.19
C ILE A 281 8.76 5.66 -11.13
N GLY A 282 9.80 5.09 -10.53
CA GLY A 282 9.73 4.21 -9.37
C GLY A 282 10.80 4.59 -8.36
N VAL A 283 10.45 4.54 -7.07
CA VAL A 283 11.36 4.87 -5.97
C VAL A 283 11.71 3.57 -5.24
N VAL A 284 12.99 3.27 -5.09
CA VAL A 284 13.50 2.23 -4.21
C VAL A 284 14.04 2.91 -2.95
N PRO A 285 13.29 2.95 -1.84
CA PRO A 285 13.65 3.74 -0.65
C PRO A 285 15.06 3.43 -0.16
N ASN A 286 15.84 4.47 0.14
CA ASN A 286 17.23 4.43 0.59
C ASN A 286 18.23 3.81 -0.41
N GLN A 287 17.85 3.52 -1.65
CA GLN A 287 18.74 2.90 -2.64
C GLN A 287 18.86 3.71 -3.93
N MET A 288 17.75 3.91 -4.65
CA MET A 288 17.78 4.55 -5.97
C MET A 288 16.42 5.05 -6.44
N GLY A 289 16.43 5.99 -7.38
CA GLY A 289 15.31 6.34 -8.24
C GLY A 289 15.46 5.73 -9.62
N ILE A 290 14.36 5.27 -10.21
CA ILE A 290 14.34 4.66 -11.54
C ILE A 290 13.31 5.39 -12.39
N ALA A 291 13.65 5.67 -13.64
CA ALA A 291 12.74 6.18 -14.65
C ALA A 291 12.85 5.37 -15.93
N VAL A 292 11.70 5.16 -16.57
CA VAL A 292 11.62 4.58 -17.92
C VAL A 292 10.76 5.51 -18.76
N PHE A 293 11.24 5.86 -19.96
CA PHE A 293 10.51 6.66 -20.94
C PHE A 293 10.32 5.85 -22.22
N SER A 294 9.06 5.63 -22.59
CA SER A 294 8.64 5.02 -23.85
C SER A 294 7.20 5.47 -24.17
N PRO A 295 6.98 6.33 -25.19
CA PRO A 295 5.68 6.94 -25.50
C PRO A 295 4.49 5.98 -25.72
N PRO A 296 4.65 4.79 -26.36
CA PRO A 296 3.53 3.87 -26.56
C PRO A 296 2.92 3.38 -25.23
N LEU A 297 1.60 3.60 -25.11
CA LEU A 297 0.80 3.24 -23.95
C LEU A 297 -0.06 2.00 -24.21
N ASP A 298 -0.22 1.15 -23.19
CA ASP A 298 -1.15 0.03 -23.20
C ASP A 298 -2.62 0.46 -23.05
N GLU A 299 -3.54 -0.51 -22.95
CA GLU A 299 -4.97 -0.26 -22.78
C GLU A 299 -5.32 0.48 -21.46
N ARG A 300 -4.43 0.39 -20.46
CA ARG A 300 -4.53 1.08 -19.16
C ARG A 300 -3.85 2.46 -19.20
N LYS A 301 -3.44 2.93 -20.37
CA LYS A 301 -2.73 4.21 -20.57
C LYS A 301 -1.42 4.31 -19.79
N LYS A 302 -0.70 3.19 -19.63
CA LYS A 302 0.63 3.13 -19.02
C LYS A 302 1.66 2.75 -20.07
N SER A 303 2.90 3.22 -19.94
CA SER A 303 3.97 2.84 -20.87
C SER A 303 4.15 1.32 -20.87
N TRP A 304 3.96 0.68 -22.03
CA TRP A 304 4.01 -0.79 -22.11
C TRP A 304 5.41 -1.32 -21.76
N LYS A 305 6.45 -0.74 -22.40
CA LYS A 305 7.86 -1.07 -22.11
C LYS A 305 8.22 -0.69 -20.67
N GLY A 306 7.74 0.46 -20.20
CA GLY A 306 7.94 0.90 -18.82
C GLY A 306 7.49 -0.14 -17.79
N VAL A 307 6.26 -0.63 -17.91
CA VAL A 307 5.74 -1.67 -17.00
C VAL A 307 6.60 -2.93 -17.04
N LYS A 308 6.97 -3.41 -18.23
CA LYS A 308 7.79 -4.62 -18.39
C LYS A 308 9.19 -4.50 -17.80
N VAL A 309 9.83 -3.35 -17.99
CA VAL A 309 11.15 -3.05 -17.40
C VAL A 309 11.08 -3.10 -15.87
N PHE A 310 10.07 -2.47 -15.26
CA PHE A 310 9.92 -2.49 -13.80
C PHE A 310 9.55 -3.87 -13.24
N GLU A 311 8.71 -4.65 -13.95
CA GLU A 311 8.45 -6.06 -13.60
C GLU A 311 9.77 -6.85 -13.56
N LYS A 312 10.62 -6.73 -14.59
CA LYS A 312 11.90 -7.45 -14.65
C LYS A 312 12.95 -6.96 -13.66
N LEU A 313 13.05 -5.66 -13.42
CA LEU A 313 13.94 -5.12 -12.39
C LEU A 313 13.56 -5.60 -11.00
N SER A 314 12.26 -5.62 -10.68
CA SER A 314 11.80 -6.11 -9.38
C SER A 314 12.00 -7.62 -9.22
N GLU A 315 11.77 -8.41 -10.27
CA GLU A 315 12.01 -9.86 -10.27
C GLU A 315 13.50 -10.22 -10.07
N GLU A 316 14.39 -9.57 -10.82
CA GLU A 316 15.82 -9.85 -10.82
C GLU A 316 16.50 -9.36 -9.54
N PHE A 317 16.27 -8.09 -9.17
CA PHE A 317 16.95 -7.44 -8.04
C PHE A 317 16.14 -7.49 -6.73
N LYS A 318 15.03 -8.22 -6.70
CA LYS A 318 14.17 -8.39 -5.50
C LYS A 318 13.70 -7.06 -4.90
N LEU A 319 13.43 -6.06 -5.75
CA LEU A 319 13.13 -4.69 -5.32
C LEU A 319 11.78 -4.53 -4.61
N HIS A 320 10.89 -5.51 -4.74
CA HIS A 320 9.57 -5.46 -4.13
C HIS A 320 9.68 -5.40 -2.59
N ILE A 321 9.01 -4.42 -1.96
CA ILE A 321 9.13 -4.12 -0.52
C ILE A 321 8.83 -5.28 0.44
N PHE A 322 8.04 -6.27 0.00
CA PHE A 322 7.73 -7.49 0.76
C PHE A 322 8.54 -8.73 0.36
N THR A 323 9.58 -8.60 -0.46
CA THR A 323 10.50 -9.72 -0.70
C THR A 323 11.35 -9.96 0.53
N THR A 324 11.53 -11.22 0.91
CA THR A 324 12.41 -11.61 2.01
C THR A 324 13.53 -12.48 1.45
N ASP A 325 14.78 -12.16 1.77
CA ASP A 325 15.99 -12.82 1.24
C ASP A 325 16.25 -14.24 1.80
N ASN A 326 15.21 -14.94 2.24
CA ASN A 326 15.34 -16.27 2.85
C ASN A 326 14.91 -17.36 1.87
N GLU A 327 15.64 -17.51 0.77
CA GLU A 327 15.81 -18.82 0.14
C GLU A 327 16.97 -19.54 0.85
N GLU A 328 16.63 -20.65 1.51
CA GLU A 328 17.53 -21.70 2.03
C GLU A 328 18.99 -21.30 2.34
N ILE A 329 19.21 -20.46 3.35
CA ILE A 329 20.52 -20.44 4.01
C ILE A 329 20.62 -21.72 4.84
N SER A 330 21.51 -22.61 4.42
CA SER A 330 21.91 -23.81 5.14
C SER A 330 22.22 -23.48 6.60
N SER A 331 21.85 -24.41 7.49
CA SER A 331 21.93 -24.31 8.94
C SER A 331 23.36 -24.09 9.47
N SER A 332 23.89 -22.88 9.35
CA SER A 332 25.05 -22.39 10.09
C SER A 332 25.11 -20.86 9.98
N GLN A 333 25.04 -20.17 11.12
CA GLN A 333 25.09 -18.71 11.32
C GLN A 333 23.75 -17.95 11.31
N GLN A 334 22.77 -18.42 12.10
CA GLN A 334 21.77 -17.53 12.69
C GLN A 334 22.29 -17.04 14.06
N GLN A 335 22.62 -15.75 14.16
CA GLN A 335 22.90 -15.12 15.45
C GLN A 335 21.56 -14.87 16.17
N LYS A 336 21.40 -15.57 17.32
CA LYS A 336 20.22 -15.53 18.20
C LYS A 336 20.21 -14.24 19.02
N VAL A 337 19.04 -13.63 19.18
CA VAL A 337 18.81 -12.54 20.13
C VAL A 337 18.10 -13.11 21.37
N TYR A 338 18.55 -12.73 22.56
CA TYR A 338 17.91 -13.05 23.83
C TYR A 338 17.51 -11.75 24.52
N PHE A 339 16.27 -11.63 24.97
CA PHE A 339 15.84 -10.58 25.89
C PHE A 339 15.93 -11.11 27.33
N THR A 340 16.72 -10.48 28.19
CA THR A 340 16.82 -10.87 29.60
C THR A 340 16.51 -9.68 30.52
N ASN A 341 15.65 -9.93 31.51
CA ASN A 341 15.43 -9.04 32.64
C ASN A 341 16.59 -9.19 33.64
N SER A 342 17.29 -8.11 34.02
CA SER A 342 17.89 -8.07 35.36
C SER A 342 18.32 -6.68 35.82
N SER A 343 18.19 -6.52 37.14
CA SER A 343 18.53 -5.41 38.01
C SER A 343 20.01 -5.40 38.41
N THR A 344 20.56 -4.19 38.58
CA THR A 344 21.76 -3.78 39.36
C THR A 344 23.20 -3.96 38.79
N PRO A 345 24.17 -3.09 39.19
CA PRO A 345 25.08 -2.43 38.22
C PRO A 345 26.58 -2.72 38.42
N LYS A 346 27.39 -2.63 37.34
CA LYS A 346 28.82 -2.21 37.39
C LYS A 346 29.26 -1.45 36.12
N THR A 347 30.15 -0.48 36.35
CA THR A 347 30.61 0.67 35.54
C THR A 347 32.03 0.40 34.93
N PRO A 348 32.67 1.33 34.16
CA PRO A 348 32.64 1.41 32.69
C PRO A 348 34.04 1.39 32.00
N ILE A 349 34.08 1.21 30.66
CA ILE A 349 35.16 1.75 29.80
C ILE A 349 34.56 2.38 28.54
N GLN A 350 34.87 3.67 28.35
CA GLN A 350 34.41 4.56 27.28
C GLN A 350 35.12 4.33 25.94
N SER A 351 34.38 4.48 24.83
CA SER A 351 34.90 5.09 23.60
C SER A 351 33.78 5.76 22.81
N ASN A 352 34.02 7.00 22.40
CA ASN A 352 33.08 8.01 21.90
C ASN A 352 32.71 7.83 20.41
N GLY A 353 31.49 8.29 20.07
CA GLY A 353 31.02 8.48 18.70
C GLY A 353 29.53 8.21 18.53
N LYS A 354 28.65 8.90 19.27
CA LYS A 354 27.19 8.73 19.21
C LYS A 354 26.52 9.90 18.48
N ASN A 355 25.97 9.63 17.29
CA ASN A 355 24.78 10.35 16.81
C ASN A 355 23.60 9.87 17.66
N GLN A 356 23.12 10.72 18.56
CA GLN A 356 21.96 10.46 19.42
C GLN A 356 20.68 10.58 18.59
N LEU A 357 20.00 9.45 18.35
CA LEU A 357 18.57 9.43 18.11
C LEU A 357 17.87 8.76 19.30
N ASN A 358 16.68 9.28 19.62
CA ASN A 358 15.92 9.01 20.84
C ASN A 358 15.54 7.53 20.99
N LEU A 359 16.13 6.87 22.00
CA LEU A 359 15.76 5.54 22.45
C LEU A 359 14.29 5.51 22.92
N PRO A 360 13.53 4.42 22.71
CA PRO A 360 12.35 4.16 23.52
C PRO A 360 12.79 4.12 24.99
N SER A 361 12.29 5.05 25.78
CA SER A 361 12.74 5.26 27.15
C SER A 361 12.27 4.18 28.13
N LYS A 362 11.40 3.26 27.67
CA LYS A 362 10.68 2.27 28.50
C LYS A 362 10.59 0.88 27.82
N PRO A 363 10.56 -0.22 28.60
CA PRO A 363 10.25 -1.58 28.12
C PRO A 363 8.98 -1.65 27.28
N LEU A 364 8.96 -2.51 26.25
CA LEU A 364 7.82 -2.65 25.33
C LEU A 364 6.51 -2.96 26.07
N ILE A 365 6.54 -3.86 27.06
CA ILE A 365 5.34 -4.22 27.83
C ILE A 365 4.76 -3.04 28.61
N GLU A 366 5.61 -2.17 29.17
CA GLU A 366 5.16 -0.95 29.86
C GLU A 366 4.53 0.02 28.87
N PHE A 367 5.09 0.14 27.67
CA PHE A 367 4.48 0.95 26.61
C PHE A 367 3.12 0.40 26.17
N LEU A 368 2.97 -0.92 26.02
CA LEU A 368 1.67 -1.54 25.72
C LEU A 368 0.65 -1.29 26.84
N GLN A 369 1.08 -1.34 28.10
CA GLN A 369 0.24 -0.98 29.26
C GLN A 369 -0.20 0.48 29.21
N GLU A 370 0.70 1.40 28.87
CA GLU A 370 0.37 2.82 28.70
C GLU A 370 -0.65 3.03 27.59
N LEU A 371 -0.49 2.38 26.44
CA LEU A 371 -1.47 2.45 25.34
C LEU A 371 -2.82 1.86 25.74
N HIS A 372 -2.83 0.72 26.44
CA HIS A 372 -4.05 0.11 26.94
C HIS A 372 -4.77 1.07 27.89
N CYS A 373 -4.12 1.58 28.93
CA CYS A 373 -4.71 2.53 29.87
C CYS A 373 -5.15 3.84 29.20
N LYS A 374 -4.40 4.34 28.21
CA LYS A 374 -4.72 5.58 27.49
C LYS A 374 -6.01 5.45 26.67
N TYR A 375 -6.24 4.32 26.02
CA TYR A 375 -7.36 4.14 25.10
C TYR A 375 -8.54 3.33 25.67
N LEU A 376 -8.37 2.67 26.82
CA LEU A 376 -9.47 1.98 27.51
C LEU A 376 -10.69 2.88 27.78
N PRO A 377 -10.55 4.17 28.17
CA PRO A 377 -11.72 5.04 28.40
C PRO A 377 -12.47 5.45 27.12
N LEU A 378 -11.94 5.16 25.92
CA LEU A 378 -12.56 5.56 24.66
C LEU A 378 -13.73 4.62 24.34
N THR A 379 -14.96 5.11 24.40
CA THR A 379 -16.18 4.31 24.17
C THR A 379 -16.85 4.60 22.81
N ASP A 380 -16.14 5.30 21.91
CA ASP A 380 -16.66 5.61 20.58
C ASP A 380 -16.85 4.35 19.73
N GLY A 381 -17.82 4.41 18.83
CA GLY A 381 -18.13 3.33 17.90
C GLY A 381 -19.31 2.46 18.33
N LYS A 382 -19.55 1.38 17.56
CA LYS A 382 -20.64 0.43 17.83
C LYS A 382 -20.14 -1.00 17.67
N VAL A 383 -20.58 -1.88 18.57
CA VAL A 383 -20.31 -3.31 18.47
C VAL A 383 -21.07 -3.88 17.27
N TYR A 384 -20.41 -4.73 16.49
CA TYR A 384 -21.08 -5.50 15.45
C TYR A 384 -21.94 -6.60 16.08
N VAL A 385 -23.21 -6.63 15.74
CA VAL A 385 -24.16 -7.65 16.20
C VAL A 385 -24.83 -8.22 14.95
N SER A 386 -24.52 -9.48 14.62
CA SER A 386 -25.15 -10.20 13.51
C SER A 386 -26.61 -10.57 13.85
N GLU A 387 -26.85 -10.99 15.09
CA GLU A 387 -28.19 -11.25 15.61
C GLU A 387 -28.27 -10.87 17.11
N PRO A 388 -29.19 -9.95 17.49
CA PRO A 388 -29.34 -9.53 18.88
C PRO A 388 -29.65 -10.69 19.83
N GLY A 389 -28.87 -10.81 20.91
CA GLY A 389 -29.09 -11.81 21.97
C GLY A 389 -28.47 -13.18 21.73
N LEU A 390 -27.80 -13.41 20.59
CA LEU A 390 -27.15 -14.69 20.29
C LEU A 390 -25.73 -14.81 20.89
N VAL A 391 -25.03 -13.67 21.02
CA VAL A 391 -23.71 -13.55 21.67
C VAL A 391 -23.69 -12.25 22.47
N ASP A 392 -23.30 -12.35 23.74
CA ASP A 392 -23.07 -11.19 24.60
C ASP A 392 -21.58 -10.79 24.50
N ILE A 393 -21.28 -9.78 23.69
CA ILE A 393 -19.92 -9.25 23.54
C ILE A 393 -19.79 -8.04 24.45
N ASN A 394 -18.88 -8.10 25.41
CA ASN A 394 -18.61 -6.94 26.27
C ASN A 394 -17.94 -5.83 25.42
N PRO A 395 -18.57 -4.64 25.28
CA PRO A 395 -17.99 -3.53 24.51
C PRO A 395 -16.68 -3.00 25.11
N ASP A 396 -16.42 -3.27 26.39
CA ASP A 396 -15.24 -2.79 27.10
C ASP A 396 -13.99 -3.67 26.90
N TRP A 397 -14.15 -4.88 26.35
CA TRP A 397 -13.01 -5.75 26.06
C TRP A 397 -11.98 -5.05 25.20
N PHE A 398 -10.74 -5.05 25.67
CA PHE A 398 -9.63 -4.41 25.01
C PHE A 398 -8.33 -5.15 25.27
N ALA A 399 -7.73 -5.66 24.19
CA ALA A 399 -6.47 -6.39 24.25
C ALA A 399 -5.49 -5.88 23.19
N ILE A 400 -4.21 -5.84 23.56
CA ILE A 400 -3.10 -5.54 22.66
C ILE A 400 -2.09 -6.68 22.80
N CYS A 401 -1.76 -7.34 21.69
CA CYS A 401 -0.81 -8.44 21.65
C CYS A 401 0.22 -8.26 20.54
N ILE A 402 1.49 -8.55 20.85
CA ILE A 402 2.59 -8.62 19.89
C ILE A 402 3.27 -9.97 20.04
N VAL A 403 3.48 -10.66 18.92
CA VAL A 403 4.26 -11.91 18.86
C VAL A 403 5.44 -11.71 17.90
N THR A 404 6.66 -11.91 18.37
CA THR A 404 7.86 -11.77 17.53
C THR A 404 8.06 -13.01 16.66
N VAL A 405 8.86 -12.90 15.59
CA VAL A 405 9.25 -14.06 14.76
C VAL A 405 10.08 -15.10 15.52
N ASP A 406 10.64 -14.72 16.68
CA ASP A 406 11.34 -15.62 17.59
C ASP A 406 10.39 -16.37 18.55
N GLY A 407 9.11 -15.97 18.61
CA GLY A 407 8.07 -16.58 19.43
C GLY A 407 7.85 -15.92 20.79
N GLU A 408 8.44 -14.75 21.04
CA GLU A 408 8.16 -13.98 22.25
C GLU A 408 6.78 -13.33 22.17
N VAL A 409 6.04 -13.35 23.29
CA VAL A 409 4.65 -12.86 23.36
C VAL A 409 4.56 -11.74 24.39
N TYR A 410 4.06 -10.59 23.96
CA TYR A 410 3.78 -9.42 24.80
C TYR A 410 2.29 -9.14 24.73
N CYS A 411 1.58 -9.27 25.84
CA CYS A 411 0.12 -9.12 25.86
C CYS A 411 -0.35 -8.29 27.05
N VAL A 412 -1.32 -7.40 26.80
CA VAL A 412 -1.96 -6.55 27.80
C VAL A 412 -3.47 -6.53 27.56
N GLY A 413 -4.25 -6.60 28.65
CA GLY A 413 -5.71 -6.54 28.62
C GLY A 413 -6.37 -7.90 28.45
N ASP A 414 -7.52 -7.92 27.78
CA ASP A 414 -8.43 -9.07 27.65
C ASP A 414 -7.94 -10.08 26.57
N CYS A 415 -6.67 -10.46 26.64
CA CYS A 415 -5.98 -11.20 25.59
C CYS A 415 -6.51 -12.62 25.32
N ASP A 416 -7.14 -13.22 26.34
CA ASP A 416 -7.65 -14.58 26.30
C ASP A 416 -9.15 -14.64 25.94
N GLU A 417 -9.81 -13.48 25.83
CA GLU A 417 -11.21 -13.41 25.42
C GLU A 417 -11.35 -13.83 23.96
N SER A 418 -12.34 -14.68 23.74
CA SER A 418 -12.59 -15.31 22.44
C SER A 418 -13.58 -14.50 21.61
N PHE A 419 -13.28 -14.38 20.32
CA PHE A 419 -14.14 -13.69 19.36
C PHE A 419 -14.05 -14.36 17.98
N LEU A 420 -14.97 -13.99 17.09
CA LEU A 420 -15.01 -14.53 15.74
C LEU A 420 -13.97 -13.83 14.85
N ILE A 421 -13.17 -14.60 14.11
CA ILE A 421 -12.14 -14.07 13.21
C ILE A 421 -12.72 -13.16 12.11
N GLN A 422 -13.95 -13.45 11.67
CA GLN A 422 -14.70 -12.64 10.69
C GLN A 422 -13.86 -12.37 9.42
N SER A 423 -13.88 -11.13 8.92
CA SER A 423 -13.19 -10.74 7.68
C SER A 423 -11.66 -10.90 7.71
N ILE A 424 -11.04 -11.12 8.87
CA ILE A 424 -9.60 -11.42 8.94
C ILE A 424 -9.30 -12.78 8.28
N SER A 425 -10.25 -13.71 8.31
CA SER A 425 -10.14 -15.02 7.67
C SER A 425 -9.77 -14.98 6.18
N LYS A 426 -10.18 -13.92 5.48
CA LYS A 426 -10.03 -13.75 4.03
C LYS A 426 -8.57 -13.80 3.59
N VAL A 427 -7.66 -13.28 4.41
CA VAL A 427 -6.21 -13.32 4.18
C VAL A 427 -5.73 -14.77 4.03
N PHE A 428 -6.15 -15.61 4.97
CA PHE A 428 -5.69 -16.99 5.05
C PHE A 428 -6.33 -17.86 3.97
N ALA A 429 -7.63 -17.66 3.71
CA ALA A 429 -8.32 -18.32 2.60
C ALA A 429 -7.71 -17.98 1.24
N TYR A 430 -7.28 -16.74 1.04
CA TYR A 430 -6.52 -16.32 -0.14
C TYR A 430 -5.19 -17.04 -0.27
N GLY A 431 -4.44 -17.15 0.83
CA GLY A 431 -3.22 -17.97 0.88
C GLY A 431 -3.47 -19.44 0.50
N LEU A 432 -4.52 -20.05 1.03
CA LEU A 432 -4.86 -21.44 0.72
C LEU A 432 -5.26 -21.62 -0.76
N ALA A 433 -6.05 -20.70 -1.32
CA ALA A 433 -6.40 -20.72 -2.74
C ALA A 433 -5.17 -20.58 -3.66
N LEU A 434 -4.19 -19.76 -3.27
CA LEU A 434 -2.91 -19.66 -3.97
C LEU A 434 -2.09 -20.96 -3.89
N GLU A 435 -2.10 -21.65 -2.75
CA GLU A 435 -1.43 -22.96 -2.62
C GLU A 435 -2.06 -24.03 -3.53
N ASP A 436 -3.38 -23.99 -3.68
CA ASP A 436 -4.15 -24.96 -4.45
C ASP A 436 -4.11 -24.71 -5.96
N LYS A 437 -4.26 -23.45 -6.38
CA LYS A 437 -4.43 -23.10 -7.80
C LYS A 437 -3.28 -22.31 -8.42
N GLY A 438 -2.41 -21.72 -7.60
CA GLY A 438 -1.35 -20.83 -8.06
C GLY A 438 -1.84 -19.43 -8.47
N ARG A 439 -0.89 -18.49 -8.61
CA ARG A 439 -1.17 -17.07 -8.86
C ARG A 439 -1.99 -16.84 -10.11
N ASP A 440 -1.54 -17.39 -11.24
CA ASP A 440 -2.11 -17.09 -12.55
C ASP A 440 -3.58 -17.50 -12.61
N TYR A 441 -3.92 -18.68 -12.09
CA TYR A 441 -5.30 -19.14 -12.04
C TYR A 441 -6.15 -18.30 -11.08
N VAL A 442 -5.67 -18.00 -9.87
CA VAL A 442 -6.41 -17.18 -8.90
C VAL A 442 -6.72 -15.80 -9.48
N LEU A 443 -5.76 -15.18 -10.20
CA LEU A 443 -5.94 -13.88 -10.86
C LEU A 443 -6.97 -13.91 -12.00
N THR A 444 -7.32 -15.08 -12.55
CA THR A 444 -8.46 -15.20 -13.48
C THR A 444 -9.81 -15.08 -12.79
N LYS A 445 -9.87 -15.26 -11.47
CA LYS A 445 -11.10 -15.29 -10.67
C LYS A 445 -11.27 -14.09 -9.75
N VAL A 446 -10.18 -13.56 -9.21
CA VAL A 446 -10.17 -12.44 -8.27
C VAL A 446 -8.97 -11.55 -8.59
N ASP A 447 -9.19 -10.24 -8.69
CA ASP A 447 -8.14 -9.25 -8.94
C ASP A 447 -7.41 -8.89 -7.62
N VAL A 448 -6.56 -7.85 -7.63
CA VAL A 448 -5.81 -7.36 -6.45
C VAL A 448 -5.87 -5.84 -6.30
N GLU A 449 -6.80 -5.20 -7.01
CA GLU A 449 -7.00 -3.75 -6.98
C GLU A 449 -7.79 -3.31 -5.74
N PRO A 450 -7.44 -2.17 -5.11
CA PRO A 450 -8.28 -1.57 -4.08
C PRO A 450 -9.57 -1.04 -4.71
N THR A 451 -10.68 -1.10 -3.96
CA THR A 451 -11.99 -0.64 -4.45
C THR A 451 -12.29 0.82 -4.09
N GLY A 452 -11.65 1.38 -3.05
CA GLY A 452 -12.07 2.65 -2.44
C GLY A 452 -13.44 2.60 -1.74
N ASP A 453 -14.09 1.44 -1.76
CA ASP A 453 -15.45 1.24 -1.28
C ASP A 453 -15.51 0.84 0.19
N ALA A 454 -16.57 1.29 0.88
CA ALA A 454 -16.92 0.81 2.21
C ALA A 454 -17.11 -0.72 2.22
N TYR A 455 -16.82 -1.37 3.36
CA TYR A 455 -16.97 -2.82 3.52
C TYR A 455 -18.38 -3.34 3.20
N ASN A 456 -19.37 -2.47 3.33
CA ASN A 456 -20.77 -2.78 3.10
C ASN A 456 -21.28 -2.37 1.70
N SER A 457 -20.42 -1.97 0.74
CA SER A 457 -20.85 -1.56 -0.60
C SER A 457 -21.53 -2.68 -1.42
N ILE A 458 -22.48 -2.29 -2.27
CA ILE A 458 -23.13 -3.20 -3.24
C ILE A 458 -22.07 -3.68 -4.25
N ILE A 459 -22.32 -4.87 -4.81
CA ILE A 459 -21.41 -5.66 -5.63
C ILE A 459 -20.74 -4.85 -6.75
N LYS A 460 -19.54 -4.31 -6.47
CA LYS A 460 -18.63 -3.82 -7.51
C LYS A 460 -17.72 -4.97 -7.96
N VAL A 461 -17.79 -5.27 -9.24
CA VAL A 461 -16.83 -6.11 -9.96
C VAL A 461 -16.18 -5.27 -11.05
N GLU A 462 -15.00 -5.67 -11.50
CA GLU A 462 -14.33 -4.97 -12.58
C GLU A 462 -15.22 -4.96 -13.84
N SER A 463 -15.36 -3.78 -14.44
CA SER A 463 -16.34 -3.50 -15.48
C SER A 463 -16.28 -4.46 -16.68
N LYS A 464 -15.09 -4.87 -17.12
CA LYS A 464 -14.87 -5.71 -18.32
C LYS A 464 -14.84 -7.19 -17.98
N SER A 465 -13.92 -7.58 -17.10
CA SER A 465 -13.64 -8.96 -16.71
C SER A 465 -14.65 -9.54 -15.73
N LYS A 466 -15.45 -8.69 -15.06
CA LYS A 466 -16.42 -9.06 -14.03
C LYS A 466 -15.81 -9.80 -12.82
N ARG A 467 -14.49 -9.76 -12.67
CA ARG A 467 -13.76 -10.27 -11.51
C ARG A 467 -14.02 -9.36 -10.30
N PRO A 468 -14.16 -9.92 -9.08
CA PRO A 468 -14.06 -9.11 -7.86
C PRO A 468 -12.71 -8.40 -7.81
N TYR A 469 -12.69 -7.18 -7.29
CA TYR A 469 -11.49 -6.34 -7.28
C TYR A 469 -10.35 -6.87 -6.40
N ASN A 470 -10.65 -7.54 -5.29
CA ASN A 470 -9.63 -8.15 -4.43
C ASN A 470 -10.22 -9.22 -3.51
N SER A 471 -9.37 -10.05 -2.90
CA SER A 471 -9.77 -11.11 -1.98
C SER A 471 -10.19 -10.61 -0.58
N MET A 472 -9.99 -9.32 -0.27
CA MET A 472 -10.26 -8.75 1.07
C MET A 472 -11.71 -8.25 1.22
N VAL A 473 -12.43 -8.06 0.11
CA VAL A 473 -13.88 -7.80 0.07
C VAL A 473 -14.70 -9.10 -0.01
N ASN A 474 -15.98 -9.06 0.37
CA ASN A 474 -16.82 -10.27 0.44
C ASN A 474 -16.93 -11.00 -0.91
N THR A 475 -17.06 -10.26 -2.01
CA THR A 475 -17.16 -10.83 -3.37
C THR A 475 -15.92 -11.63 -3.73
N GLY A 476 -14.74 -11.08 -3.52
CA GLY A 476 -13.49 -11.79 -3.78
C GLY A 476 -13.20 -12.89 -2.78
N ALA A 477 -13.60 -12.73 -1.52
CA ALA A 477 -13.47 -13.79 -0.52
C ALA A 477 -14.32 -15.02 -0.85
N ILE A 478 -15.60 -14.84 -1.21
CA ILE A 478 -16.47 -15.95 -1.65
C ILE A 478 -15.87 -16.63 -2.90
N ALA A 479 -15.42 -15.83 -3.87
CA ALA A 479 -14.75 -16.37 -5.06
C ALA A 479 -13.50 -17.16 -4.71
N THR A 480 -12.66 -16.65 -3.81
CA THR A 480 -11.44 -17.29 -3.32
C THR A 480 -11.74 -18.59 -2.57
N THR A 481 -12.71 -18.59 -1.65
CA THR A 481 -13.13 -19.78 -0.89
C THR A 481 -13.65 -20.88 -1.82
N SER A 482 -14.29 -20.52 -2.94
CA SER A 482 -14.73 -21.50 -3.95
C SER A 482 -13.57 -22.29 -4.58
N LEU A 483 -12.36 -21.73 -4.60
CA LEU A 483 -11.16 -22.33 -5.20
C LEU A 483 -10.50 -23.38 -4.31
N ILE A 484 -10.86 -23.45 -3.04
CA ILE A 484 -10.30 -24.41 -2.08
C ILE A 484 -10.62 -25.83 -2.53
N GLU A 485 -9.59 -26.66 -2.66
CA GLU A 485 -9.70 -28.03 -3.11
C GLU A 485 -10.30 -28.95 -2.03
N GLY A 486 -10.96 -30.03 -2.49
CA GLY A 486 -11.52 -31.04 -1.61
C GLY A 486 -12.63 -31.83 -2.31
N ALA A 487 -12.73 -33.13 -2.00
CA ALA A 487 -13.70 -34.05 -2.63
C ALA A 487 -15.17 -33.72 -2.30
N GLY A 488 -15.42 -32.88 -1.29
CA GLY A 488 -16.75 -32.42 -0.90
C GLY A 488 -16.68 -31.42 0.27
N PRO A 489 -17.84 -30.92 0.76
CA PRO A 489 -17.89 -29.87 1.78
C PRO A 489 -17.08 -30.16 3.04
N GLY A 490 -17.18 -31.38 3.58
CA GLY A 490 -16.43 -31.77 4.78
C GLY A 490 -14.91 -31.78 4.60
N HIS A 491 -14.42 -32.21 3.43
CA HIS A 491 -12.98 -32.17 3.13
C HIS A 491 -12.46 -30.75 2.98
N LYS A 492 -13.25 -29.87 2.34
CA LYS A 492 -12.91 -28.45 2.21
C LYS A 492 -12.87 -27.76 3.57
N LEU A 493 -13.86 -28.01 4.43
CA LEU A 493 -13.88 -27.49 5.80
C LEU A 493 -12.67 -27.96 6.60
N ASN A 494 -12.37 -29.27 6.58
CA ASN A 494 -11.20 -29.82 7.27
C ASN A 494 -9.89 -29.16 6.82
N ARG A 495 -9.75 -28.83 5.52
CA ARG A 495 -8.59 -28.10 5.01
C ARG A 495 -8.50 -26.67 5.55
N ILE A 496 -9.63 -25.98 5.70
CA ILE A 496 -9.67 -24.64 6.34
C ILE A 496 -9.28 -24.74 7.82
N LEU A 497 -9.83 -25.69 8.56
CA LEU A 497 -9.51 -25.86 9.99
C LEU A 497 -8.05 -26.26 10.19
N GLU A 498 -7.52 -27.14 9.33
CA GLU A 498 -6.11 -27.53 9.35
C GLU A 498 -5.19 -26.35 8.97
N MET A 499 -5.58 -25.54 7.99
CA MET A 499 -4.88 -24.29 7.68
C MET A 499 -4.76 -23.42 8.94
N TYR A 500 -5.86 -23.13 9.62
CA TYR A 500 -5.82 -22.32 10.85
C TYR A 500 -4.96 -22.95 11.94
N ARG A 501 -5.05 -24.27 12.14
CA ARG A 501 -4.22 -24.99 13.11
C ARG A 501 -2.73 -24.77 12.87
N ARG A 502 -2.28 -24.73 11.61
CA ARG A 502 -0.87 -24.44 11.28
C ARG A 502 -0.46 -23.02 11.68
N TYR A 503 -1.35 -22.03 11.55
CA TYR A 503 -1.07 -20.65 11.91
C TYR A 503 -1.06 -20.38 13.42
N ILE A 504 -1.91 -21.05 14.19
CA ILE A 504 -2.07 -20.77 15.64
C ILE A 504 -1.44 -21.83 16.55
N GLY A 505 -1.15 -23.02 16.02
CA GLY A 505 -0.52 -24.11 16.76
C GLY A 505 -1.46 -25.00 17.57
N HIS A 506 -2.76 -24.75 17.56
CA HIS A 506 -3.79 -25.58 18.19
C HIS A 506 -5.05 -25.70 17.33
N ARG A 507 -5.98 -26.59 17.72
CA ARG A 507 -7.25 -26.78 17.00
C ARG A 507 -8.14 -25.56 17.13
N VAL A 508 -8.88 -25.26 16.06
CA VAL A 508 -9.93 -24.24 16.01
C VAL A 508 -11.31 -24.86 15.91
N PHE A 509 -12.32 -24.10 16.32
CA PHE A 509 -13.72 -24.48 16.24
C PHE A 509 -14.53 -23.41 15.52
N VAL A 510 -15.62 -23.83 14.89
CA VAL A 510 -16.60 -22.95 14.25
C VAL A 510 -17.75 -22.71 15.22
N ASP A 511 -18.14 -21.45 15.38
CA ASP A 511 -19.35 -21.08 16.11
C ASP A 511 -20.59 -21.47 15.29
N THR A 512 -21.19 -22.60 15.66
CA THR A 512 -22.38 -23.13 14.95
C THR A 512 -23.60 -22.22 15.09
N PRO A 513 -23.94 -21.69 16.29
CA PRO A 513 -25.07 -20.76 16.43
C PRO A 513 -24.97 -19.54 15.49
N ILE A 514 -23.81 -18.87 15.44
CA ILE A 514 -23.61 -17.71 14.57
C ILE A 514 -23.60 -18.11 13.10
N LEU A 515 -23.01 -19.26 12.75
CA LEU A 515 -23.07 -19.78 11.39
C LEU A 515 -24.51 -19.96 10.90
N VAL A 516 -25.39 -20.56 11.73
CA VAL A 516 -26.80 -20.78 11.37
C VAL A 516 -27.53 -19.44 11.23
N SER A 517 -27.27 -18.50 12.13
CA SER A 517 -27.80 -17.13 12.05
C SER A 517 -27.43 -16.44 10.73
N GLU A 518 -26.14 -16.41 10.40
CA GLU A 518 -25.61 -15.77 9.18
C GLU A 518 -26.09 -16.48 7.90
N GLN A 519 -26.35 -17.80 7.95
CA GLN A 519 -26.95 -18.52 6.82
C GLN A 519 -28.40 -18.11 6.55
N ASN A 520 -29.18 -17.88 7.61
CA ASN A 520 -30.60 -17.54 7.51
C ASN A 520 -30.83 -16.05 7.20
N ASN A 521 -29.97 -15.17 7.70
CA ASN A 521 -30.11 -13.71 7.58
C ASN A 521 -29.15 -13.08 6.54
N GLY A 522 -28.33 -13.90 5.87
CA GLY A 522 -27.25 -13.47 4.97
C GLY A 522 -27.63 -13.19 3.52
N ASP A 523 -28.81 -12.61 3.25
CA ASP A 523 -29.35 -12.38 1.89
C ASP A 523 -28.33 -11.75 0.92
N ARG A 524 -27.52 -10.83 1.43
CA ARG A 524 -26.49 -10.16 0.64
C ARG A 524 -25.42 -11.13 0.13
N ASN A 525 -24.94 -12.04 0.96
CA ASN A 525 -23.91 -13.00 0.54
C ASN A 525 -24.49 -14.05 -0.42
N TRP A 526 -25.78 -14.37 -0.29
CA TRP A 526 -26.52 -15.15 -1.30
C TRP A 526 -26.56 -14.43 -2.65
N ALA A 527 -27.00 -13.16 -2.67
CA ALA A 527 -27.06 -12.36 -3.89
C ALA A 527 -25.68 -12.24 -4.57
N ILE A 528 -24.62 -12.00 -3.78
CA ILE A 528 -23.23 -12.01 -4.25
C ILE A 528 -22.90 -13.33 -4.94
N SER A 529 -23.20 -14.46 -4.30
CA SER A 529 -22.84 -15.78 -4.82
C SER A 529 -23.56 -16.09 -6.14
N TYR A 530 -24.85 -15.77 -6.26
CA TYR A 530 -25.58 -15.90 -7.53
C TYR A 530 -24.96 -15.05 -8.64
N LEU A 531 -24.60 -13.81 -8.33
CA LEU A 531 -23.99 -12.92 -9.31
C LEU A 531 -22.59 -13.39 -9.75
N LEU A 532 -21.75 -13.82 -8.80
CA LEU A 532 -20.44 -14.39 -9.11
C LEU A 532 -20.54 -15.64 -9.97
N ARG A 533 -21.56 -16.47 -9.76
CA ARG A 533 -21.82 -17.64 -10.62
C ARG A 533 -22.21 -17.20 -12.03
N ASN A 534 -23.08 -16.19 -12.15
CA ASN A 534 -23.46 -15.62 -13.45
C ASN A 534 -22.25 -15.06 -14.21
N PHE A 535 -21.29 -14.47 -13.51
CA PHE A 535 -20.04 -13.98 -14.09
C PHE A 535 -18.97 -15.07 -14.32
N GLY A 536 -19.24 -16.33 -13.96
CA GLY A 536 -18.28 -17.43 -14.08
C GLY A 536 -17.10 -17.35 -13.10
N MET A 537 -17.21 -16.53 -12.05
CA MET A 537 -16.18 -16.36 -11.01
C MET A 537 -16.22 -17.49 -9.98
N ILE A 538 -17.40 -18.04 -9.73
CA ILE A 538 -17.57 -19.29 -8.98
C ILE A 538 -18.32 -20.32 -9.84
N SER A 539 -18.13 -21.60 -9.52
CA SER A 539 -18.82 -22.71 -10.17
C SER A 539 -19.33 -23.72 -9.14
N GLY A 540 -20.21 -24.62 -9.55
CA GLY A 540 -20.79 -25.65 -8.69
C GLY A 540 -21.94 -25.14 -7.81
N ASP A 541 -22.09 -25.77 -6.65
CA ASP A 541 -23.17 -25.49 -5.70
C ASP A 541 -22.88 -24.21 -4.89
N ILE A 542 -23.75 -23.22 -5.05
CA ILE A 542 -23.67 -21.93 -4.35
C ILE A 542 -23.83 -22.14 -2.84
N SER A 543 -24.76 -23.01 -2.42
CA SER A 543 -25.04 -23.24 -1.00
C SER A 543 -23.80 -23.80 -0.30
N GLN A 544 -23.11 -24.74 -0.94
CA GLN A 544 -21.87 -25.31 -0.40
C GLN A 544 -20.73 -24.29 -0.34
N THR A 545 -20.58 -23.46 -1.39
CA THR A 545 -19.54 -22.43 -1.44
C THR A 545 -19.77 -21.36 -0.37
N LEU A 546 -21.00 -20.88 -0.25
CA LEU A 546 -21.37 -19.88 0.73
C LEU A 546 -21.27 -20.45 2.16
N SER A 547 -21.72 -21.67 2.39
CA SER A 547 -21.59 -22.35 3.69
C SER A 547 -20.14 -22.46 4.13
N LEU A 548 -19.22 -22.83 3.22
CA LEU A 548 -17.79 -22.89 3.52
C LEU A 548 -17.20 -21.50 3.85
N TYR A 549 -17.62 -20.45 3.14
CA TYR A 549 -17.22 -19.08 3.42
C TYR A 549 -17.71 -18.59 4.80
N LEU A 550 -18.95 -18.90 5.16
CA LEU A 550 -19.49 -18.54 6.47
C LEU A 550 -18.80 -19.33 7.60
N GLN A 551 -18.55 -20.63 7.41
CA GLN A 551 -17.78 -21.46 8.36
C GLN A 551 -16.38 -20.89 8.60
N GLN A 552 -15.72 -20.43 7.54
CA GLN A 552 -14.43 -19.77 7.60
C GLN A 552 -14.46 -18.47 8.44
N CYS A 553 -15.52 -17.67 8.32
CA CYS A 553 -15.69 -16.41 9.05
C CYS A 553 -16.07 -16.61 10.52
N SER A 554 -16.76 -17.71 10.84
CA SER A 554 -17.24 -18.07 12.17
C SER A 554 -16.22 -18.86 13.00
N VAL A 555 -14.94 -18.87 12.63
CA VAL A 555 -13.89 -19.49 13.45
C VAL A 555 -13.61 -18.64 14.69
N ILE A 556 -13.56 -19.30 15.85
CA ILE A 556 -13.31 -18.68 17.15
C ILE A 556 -11.81 -18.63 17.42
N ILE A 557 -11.30 -17.44 17.77
CA ILE A 557 -9.90 -17.15 18.12
C ILE A 557 -9.82 -16.15 19.27
N ASN A 558 -8.64 -15.96 19.86
CA ASN A 558 -8.35 -14.86 20.79
C ASN A 558 -7.28 -13.89 20.23
N CYS A 559 -6.91 -12.87 21.01
CA CYS A 559 -5.94 -11.84 20.59
C CYS A 559 -4.52 -12.43 20.41
N LYS A 560 -4.12 -13.41 21.22
CA LYS A 560 -2.82 -14.09 21.12
C LYS A 560 -2.74 -14.94 19.85
N ASP A 561 -3.80 -15.69 19.55
CA ASP A 561 -3.90 -16.47 18.32
C ASP A 561 -3.70 -15.55 17.12
N LEU A 562 -4.41 -14.42 17.08
CA LEU A 562 -4.35 -13.47 15.99
C LEU A 562 -2.94 -12.88 15.80
N ALA A 563 -2.26 -12.52 16.89
CA ALA A 563 -0.89 -12.01 16.83
C ALA A 563 0.08 -13.10 16.33
N LEU A 564 -0.10 -14.35 16.74
CA LEU A 564 0.70 -15.49 16.29
C LEU A 564 0.49 -15.79 14.80
N MET A 565 -0.75 -15.66 14.29
CA MET A 565 -1.02 -15.73 12.85
C MET A 565 -0.24 -14.64 12.09
N GLY A 566 -0.22 -13.42 12.64
CA GLY A 566 0.53 -12.30 12.06
C GLY A 566 2.04 -12.55 12.08
N ALA A 567 2.55 -13.11 13.17
CA ALA A 567 3.97 -13.44 13.33
C ALA A 567 4.38 -14.58 12.38
N THR A 568 3.47 -15.52 12.10
CA THR A 568 3.68 -16.57 11.10
C THR A 568 3.84 -15.99 9.70
N LEU A 569 3.02 -14.99 9.32
CA LEU A 569 3.18 -14.27 8.05
C LEU A 569 4.47 -13.44 8.03
N ALA A 570 4.80 -12.76 9.13
CA ALA A 570 6.06 -12.02 9.29
C ALA A 570 7.29 -12.93 9.17
N ASN A 571 7.17 -14.19 9.60
CA ASN A 571 8.23 -15.20 9.60
C ASN A 571 8.20 -16.10 8.34
N ASN A 572 7.92 -15.50 7.18
CA ASN A 572 7.96 -16.17 5.87
C ASN A 572 7.12 -17.47 5.79
N GLY A 573 5.96 -17.46 6.47
CA GLY A 573 4.99 -18.54 6.50
C GLY A 573 5.31 -19.68 7.48
N ILE A 574 6.24 -19.48 8.42
CA ILE A 574 6.61 -20.45 9.45
C ILE A 574 6.09 -19.97 10.80
N ASN A 575 5.31 -20.80 11.48
CA ASN A 575 4.80 -20.49 12.81
C ASN A 575 5.98 -20.37 13.79
N PRO A 576 6.16 -19.23 14.49
CA PRO A 576 7.33 -19.01 15.32
C PRO A 576 7.37 -19.92 16.56
N SER A 577 6.22 -20.41 17.02
CA SER A 577 6.11 -21.29 18.19
C SER A 577 6.26 -22.76 17.82
N THR A 578 5.53 -23.24 16.80
CA THR A 578 5.53 -24.65 16.42
C THR A 578 6.60 -25.02 15.39
N LYS A 579 7.20 -24.02 14.72
CA LYS A 579 8.12 -24.15 13.59
C LYS A 579 7.52 -24.85 12.36
N GLU A 580 6.20 -25.03 12.35
CA GLU A 580 5.47 -25.61 11.23
C GLU A 580 5.27 -24.57 10.11
N ARG A 581 5.41 -25.00 8.85
CA ARG A 581 5.10 -24.16 7.68
C ARG A 581 3.59 -24.08 7.45
N ALA A 582 3.00 -22.92 7.74
CA ALA A 582 1.59 -22.64 7.51
C ALA A 582 1.27 -22.24 6.07
N ILE A 583 2.24 -21.69 5.33
CA ILE A 583 2.10 -21.36 3.90
C ILE A 583 3.47 -21.38 3.20
N LYS A 584 3.48 -21.73 1.91
CA LYS A 584 4.67 -21.59 1.05
C LYS A 584 5.15 -20.14 1.02
N SER A 585 6.45 -19.95 1.29
CA SER A 585 7.13 -18.63 1.35
C SER A 585 6.88 -17.77 0.12
N LYS A 586 6.85 -18.38 -1.07
CA LYS A 586 6.61 -17.65 -2.31
C LYS A 586 5.33 -16.80 -2.26
N TYR A 587 4.27 -17.25 -1.58
CA TYR A 587 2.99 -16.53 -1.52
C TYR A 587 2.91 -15.46 -0.43
N ILE A 588 3.90 -15.36 0.46
CA ILE A 588 3.90 -14.35 1.53
C ILE A 588 3.87 -12.94 0.94
N LYS A 589 4.71 -12.68 -0.06
CA LYS A 589 4.73 -11.41 -0.79
C LYS A 589 3.35 -11.03 -1.31
N ASP A 590 2.66 -11.98 -1.92
CA ASP A 590 1.33 -11.80 -2.51
C ASP A 590 0.28 -11.46 -1.45
N LEU A 591 0.30 -12.16 -0.31
CA LEU A 591 -0.60 -11.92 0.82
C LEU A 591 -0.35 -10.52 1.41
N LEU A 592 0.91 -10.19 1.68
CA LEU A 592 1.26 -8.91 2.28
C LEU A 592 0.94 -7.74 1.36
N SER A 593 1.16 -7.86 0.05
CA SER A 593 0.77 -6.81 -0.90
C SER A 593 -0.73 -6.54 -0.87
N VAL A 594 -1.57 -7.58 -0.91
CA VAL A 594 -3.04 -7.39 -0.91
C VAL A 594 -3.54 -6.93 0.48
N MET A 595 -2.94 -7.40 1.58
CA MET A 595 -3.23 -6.88 2.92
C MET A 595 -2.89 -5.40 3.02
N TYR A 596 -1.75 -5.00 2.47
CA TYR A 596 -1.26 -3.63 2.53
C TYR A 596 -2.19 -2.68 1.76
N THR A 597 -2.62 -3.03 0.54
CA THR A 597 -3.45 -2.13 -0.28
C THR A 597 -4.96 -2.25 -0.06
N CYS A 598 -5.45 -3.38 0.48
CA CYS A 598 -6.89 -3.69 0.50
C CYS A 598 -7.41 -4.14 1.87
N GLY A 599 -6.56 -4.23 2.89
CA GLY A 599 -6.91 -4.93 4.13
C GLY A 599 -7.78 -4.15 5.12
N MET A 600 -7.81 -2.82 5.03
CA MET A 600 -8.48 -1.94 6.00
C MET A 600 -9.76 -1.29 5.44
N TYR A 601 -10.49 -1.97 4.56
CA TYR A 601 -11.71 -1.45 3.91
C TYR A 601 -11.42 -0.14 3.16
N ASP A 602 -12.29 0.87 3.26
CA ASP A 602 -12.11 2.24 2.73
C ASP A 602 -11.19 3.11 3.61
N PHE A 603 -10.39 2.49 4.48
CA PHE A 603 -9.31 3.13 5.25
C PHE A 603 -7.93 2.63 4.83
N ALA A 604 -7.81 1.88 3.74
CA ALA A 604 -6.53 1.28 3.34
C ALA A 604 -5.48 2.33 2.93
N GLY A 605 -5.88 3.39 2.23
CA GLY A 605 -4.98 4.50 1.88
C GLY A 605 -4.51 5.29 3.11
N GLU A 606 -5.43 5.67 3.98
CA GLU A 606 -5.14 6.36 5.23
C GLU A 606 -4.31 5.49 6.19
N TRP A 607 -4.58 4.19 6.25
CA TRP A 607 -3.77 3.23 7.00
C TRP A 607 -2.32 3.23 6.51
N LEU A 608 -2.09 3.17 5.20
CA LEU A 608 -0.75 3.29 4.62
C LEU A 608 -0.09 4.63 4.89
N TYR A 609 -0.89 5.68 5.00
CA TYR A 609 -0.41 7.05 5.22
C TYR A 609 -0.08 7.36 6.69
N LYS A 610 -0.69 6.64 7.63
CA LYS A 610 -0.56 6.86 9.08
C LYS A 610 0.22 5.75 9.79
N VAL A 611 -0.03 4.48 9.44
CA VAL A 611 0.48 3.28 10.12
C VAL A 611 1.55 2.58 9.28
N GLY A 612 1.27 2.26 8.03
CA GLY A 612 2.30 1.85 7.06
C GLY A 612 2.87 0.42 7.19
N PHE A 613 2.18 -0.52 7.84
CA PHE A 613 2.47 -1.96 7.74
C PHE A 613 1.23 -2.76 7.27
N PRO A 614 1.37 -3.92 6.60
CA PRO A 614 0.25 -4.75 6.18
C PRO A 614 -0.69 -5.11 7.32
N ALA A 615 -2.00 -4.96 7.10
CA ALA A 615 -2.99 -5.25 8.13
C ALA A 615 -4.30 -5.75 7.55
N LYS A 616 -5.14 -6.34 8.39
CA LYS A 616 -6.53 -6.66 8.06
C LYS A 616 -7.42 -6.42 9.27
N SER A 617 -8.52 -5.71 9.04
CA SER A 617 -9.57 -5.51 10.04
C SER A 617 -10.67 -6.57 9.93
N GLY A 618 -11.31 -6.89 11.04
CA GLY A 618 -12.50 -7.73 11.10
C GLY A 618 -13.61 -7.07 11.91
N VAL A 619 -14.84 -7.16 11.42
CA VAL A 619 -16.03 -6.64 12.13
C VAL A 619 -16.25 -7.28 13.51
N GLY A 620 -15.55 -8.37 13.83
CA GLY A 620 -15.49 -8.90 15.19
C GLY A 620 -14.75 -8.01 16.19
N GLY A 621 -14.11 -6.91 15.75
CA GLY A 621 -13.33 -5.99 16.60
C GLY A 621 -11.82 -6.24 16.57
N GLY A 622 -11.37 -7.25 15.82
CA GLY A 622 -9.96 -7.58 15.66
C GLY A 622 -9.28 -6.77 14.55
N ILE A 623 -8.02 -6.41 14.77
CA ILE A 623 -7.08 -5.96 13.73
C ILE A 623 -5.83 -6.82 13.83
N ILE A 624 -5.45 -7.46 12.72
CA ILE A 624 -4.15 -8.11 12.57
C ILE A 624 -3.20 -7.19 11.81
N GLY A 625 -1.99 -7.02 12.31
CA GLY A 625 -0.88 -6.32 11.67
C GLY A 625 0.31 -7.26 11.48
N VAL A 626 1.03 -7.09 10.37
CA VAL A 626 2.22 -7.87 10.05
C VAL A 626 3.38 -6.93 9.79
N VAL A 627 4.43 -7.02 10.60
CA VAL A 627 5.70 -6.32 10.38
C VAL A 627 6.71 -7.36 9.87
N PRO A 628 6.98 -7.38 8.55
CA PRO A 628 7.79 -8.44 7.94
C PRO A 628 9.14 -8.63 8.62
N ASN A 629 9.53 -9.89 8.84
CA ASN A 629 10.75 -10.32 9.52
C ASN A 629 10.88 -9.87 10.99
N GLN A 630 9.85 -9.30 11.61
CA GLN A 630 9.93 -8.79 12.99
C GLN A 630 8.86 -9.37 13.90
N MET A 631 7.58 -9.13 13.59
CA MET A 631 6.48 -9.46 14.51
C MET A 631 5.10 -9.45 13.84
N GLY A 632 4.17 -10.18 14.45
CA GLY A 632 2.74 -9.98 14.29
C GLY A 632 2.19 -9.11 15.41
N ILE A 633 1.21 -8.28 15.07
CA ILE A 633 0.50 -7.40 16.00
C ILE A 633 -0.97 -7.79 15.93
N ALA A 634 -1.63 -7.88 17.08
CA ALA A 634 -3.08 -7.98 17.17
C ALA A 634 -3.61 -6.95 18.16
N VAL A 635 -4.71 -6.32 17.79
CA VAL A 635 -5.53 -5.52 18.71
C VAL A 635 -6.95 -6.04 18.63
N PHE A 636 -7.59 -6.26 19.77
CA PHE A 636 -8.98 -6.64 19.85
C PHE A 636 -9.74 -5.60 20.68
N SER A 637 -10.75 -4.99 20.08
CA SER A 637 -11.69 -4.08 20.75
C SER A 637 -12.99 -4.04 19.93
N PRO A 638 -14.12 -4.54 20.45
CA PRO A 638 -15.37 -4.70 19.70
C PRO A 638 -15.98 -3.43 19.07
N PRO A 639 -15.95 -2.24 19.70
CA PRO A 639 -16.53 -1.04 19.11
C PRO A 639 -15.85 -0.61 17.81
N LEU A 640 -16.63 -0.52 16.74
CA LEU A 640 -16.18 -0.16 15.39
C LEU A 640 -16.54 1.27 15.02
N ASP A 641 -15.69 1.91 14.23
CA ASP A 641 -16.00 3.16 13.53
C ASP A 641 -17.03 2.94 12.41
N PHE A 642 -17.43 4.03 11.75
CA PHE A 642 -18.40 3.98 10.64
C PHE A 642 -17.89 3.21 9.41
N ARG A 643 -16.59 2.89 9.35
CA ARG A 643 -15.94 2.10 8.28
C ARG A 643 -15.77 0.63 8.66
N GLY A 644 -16.23 0.23 9.84
CA GLY A 644 -16.16 -1.16 10.32
C GLY A 644 -14.81 -1.55 10.91
N ASN A 645 -13.97 -0.59 11.29
CA ASN A 645 -12.68 -0.83 11.92
C ASN A 645 -12.73 -0.56 13.43
N SER A 646 -12.00 -1.35 14.22
CA SER A 646 -11.90 -1.13 15.67
C SER A 646 -11.33 0.26 15.99
N VAL A 647 -12.09 1.08 16.74
CA VAL A 647 -11.72 2.47 17.04
C VAL A 647 -10.42 2.52 17.86
N ARG A 648 -10.38 1.79 18.98
CA ARG A 648 -9.17 1.67 19.80
C ARG A 648 -8.04 0.99 19.03
N GLY A 649 -8.38 -0.02 18.21
CA GLY A 649 -7.44 -0.75 17.37
C GLY A 649 -6.63 0.14 16.43
N ILE A 650 -7.29 1.06 15.71
CA ILE A 650 -6.61 2.01 14.83
C ILE A 650 -5.65 2.90 15.63
N LYS A 651 -6.11 3.47 16.75
CA LYS A 651 -5.31 4.40 17.57
C LYS A 651 -4.07 3.74 18.17
N VAL A 652 -4.20 2.50 18.65
CA VAL A 652 -3.07 1.71 19.13
C VAL A 652 -2.05 1.48 18.01
N CYS A 653 -2.50 1.08 16.81
CA CYS A 653 -1.60 0.83 15.69
C CYS A 653 -0.88 2.10 15.20
N GLU A 654 -1.55 3.25 15.21
CA GLU A 654 -0.95 4.57 14.91
C GLU A 654 0.19 4.91 15.88
N GLU A 655 -0.04 4.77 17.20
CA GLU A 655 0.98 5.05 18.22
C GLU A 655 2.11 4.01 18.22
N LEU A 656 1.79 2.73 18.02
CA LEU A 656 2.80 1.67 17.88
C LEU A 656 3.73 1.95 16.70
N SER A 657 3.17 2.28 15.53
CA SER A 657 3.96 2.59 14.35
C SER A 657 4.85 3.82 14.58
N LYS A 658 4.32 4.87 15.22
CA LYS A 658 5.08 6.07 15.54
C LYS A 658 6.19 5.83 16.56
N TYR A 659 5.93 5.05 17.61
CA TYR A 659 6.88 4.80 18.69
C TYR A 659 8.00 3.83 18.28
N LEU A 660 7.67 2.79 17.50
CA LEU A 660 8.61 1.75 17.08
C LEU A 660 9.17 1.96 15.67
N GLY A 661 8.70 2.97 14.92
CA GLY A 661 9.14 3.22 13.55
C GLY A 661 8.69 2.14 12.55
N LEU A 662 7.49 1.58 12.71
CA LEU A 662 7.05 0.39 11.95
C LEU A 662 6.58 0.68 10.52
N HIS A 663 6.46 1.95 10.16
CA HIS A 663 6.00 2.34 8.84
C HIS A 663 7.05 1.97 7.79
N ILE A 664 6.69 1.23 6.74
CA ILE A 664 7.64 0.68 5.76
C ILE A 664 8.45 1.77 5.01
N PHE A 665 7.86 2.94 4.83
CA PHE A 665 8.54 4.12 4.26
C PHE A 665 9.09 5.11 5.31
N ALA A 666 9.16 4.72 6.58
CA ALA A 666 9.92 5.47 7.59
C ALA A 666 11.37 4.96 7.65
N ASP A 667 12.26 5.81 8.17
CA ASP A 667 13.72 5.57 8.24
C ASP A 667 14.18 4.65 9.37
#